data_AF-A0A2E2AH86-F1
#
_entry.id   AF-A0A2E2AH86-F1
#
_cell.length_a   1.000
_cell.length_b   1.000
_cell.length_c   1.000
_cell.angle_alpha   90.00
_cell.angle_beta   90.00
_cell.angle_gamma   90.00
#
_symmetry.space_group_name_H-M   'P 1'
#
loop_
_entity.id
_entity.type
_entity.pdbx_description
1 polymer ?
#
loop_
_entity_poly.entity_id
_entity_poly.type
_entity_poly.pdbx_seq_one_letter_code
_entity_poly.pdbx_strand_id
1 'polypeptide(L)'
;MRKALNGLVFAVVLSWSAFAFAQGLDDGTVNVASRGMATQSSDYGTGQFPASMGIDGNLGNFTHTAAGQNLPSTWEVDLRDEYMITSIILHNRDNCCTSRFRDLTVLILDGLDGDILFESDLLNEENILGGGGAAGPDSLMVDLVELLGDAVAGSVVRVVRTPDPDLSGTGGVGNPDEMDVLSLGEVEIYSPEEGLPPPPPPPPPLEPIEDMVNPNGWIRSNGWNMLFLDQDTGCGQIGRMEGNWVAPYDMSEENPRPGDEWDIDFIEAEATGWGGANVSDIPTWISMNFLRVNAIDLIPEDLVDFDIYALQAGFISTDQIVAISTTYVENTTDAPMRVYVCSASDDGIRVDMNNNNVALVSACRGSGLDCQEINCSELAPGINKITTYVWENGGGWRQAIGLRDEKMQILTDDSPDVIFWGTGEDDELEGQEVAEAPDCTLEGVNPFGWIRTEAWNMLFLDQDGGCGGGGPGRMIGNWVAPYEMEEENPRPGDEWDIEFFDAESRGWTGTFSPLPTWLSAAFLQDEGGINITVGDLVDFEAIVPQVGFLGTDNILAIATTYVENTTDAPLRVEVCTASDDSVRIDVNNVNVTLVSACRGSAANCQETRCAELVPGVNKITAYVWEGGGGWNMRIGLRDQNGLILTDTNEDVV
;
A
#
# COMPACT_ATOMS: atom_id res chain seq x y z
N MET A 1 -5.03 -76.63 22.80
CA MET A 1 -4.64 -76.59 21.37
C MET A 1 -5.40 -75.47 20.71
N ARG A 2 -4.65 -74.48 20.19
CA ARG A 2 -4.91 -73.43 19.19
C ARG A 2 -6.11 -72.47 19.38
N LYS A 3 -5.71 -71.20 19.54
CA LYS A 3 -6.46 -69.93 19.55
C LYS A 3 -6.93 -69.54 18.14
N ALA A 4 -7.99 -68.74 18.10
CA ALA A 4 -8.47 -67.96 16.96
C ALA A 4 -7.48 -66.83 16.59
N LEU A 5 -7.41 -66.50 15.29
CA LEU A 5 -6.74 -65.31 14.75
C LEU A 5 -7.81 -64.35 14.21
N ASN A 6 -7.73 -63.09 14.62
CA ASN A 6 -8.42 -61.95 14.01
C ASN A 6 -7.68 -61.53 12.74
N GLY A 7 -8.43 -61.16 11.70
CA GLY A 7 -7.90 -60.68 10.42
C GLY A 7 -7.53 -59.20 10.48
N LEU A 8 -6.32 -58.89 10.01
CA LEU A 8 -5.87 -57.57 9.59
C LEU A 8 -6.39 -57.35 8.16
N VAL A 9 -7.04 -56.22 7.88
CA VAL A 9 -7.19 -55.69 6.53
C VAL A 9 -5.96 -54.82 6.28
N PHE A 10 -5.24 -55.05 5.20
CA PHE A 10 -4.07 -54.25 4.80
C PHE A 10 -4.58 -53.11 3.90
N ALA A 11 -4.29 -51.86 4.26
CA ALA A 11 -4.28 -50.75 3.30
C ALA A 11 -3.19 -51.03 2.25
N VAL A 12 -3.56 -50.97 0.98
CA VAL A 12 -2.64 -51.16 -0.14
C VAL A 12 -2.14 -49.78 -0.55
N VAL A 13 -0.90 -49.45 -0.16
CA VAL A 13 -0.17 -48.31 -0.71
C VAL A 13 0.49 -48.76 -2.01
N LEU A 14 -0.06 -48.36 -3.16
CA LEU A 14 0.48 -48.67 -4.47
C LEU A 14 1.47 -47.58 -4.92
N SER A 15 2.78 -47.86 -4.88
CA SER A 15 3.76 -47.06 -5.63
C SER A 15 3.74 -47.49 -7.10
N TRP A 16 3.25 -46.65 -8.01
CA TRP A 16 3.23 -46.95 -9.44
C TRP A 16 4.53 -46.54 -10.12
N SER A 17 5.32 -47.51 -10.57
CA SER A 17 6.32 -47.30 -11.62
C SER A 17 5.65 -47.46 -13.00
N ALA A 18 5.42 -46.33 -13.67
CA ALA A 18 5.19 -46.11 -15.10
C ALA A 18 4.57 -47.27 -15.92
N PHE A 19 3.24 -47.28 -16.10
CA PHE A 19 2.53 -47.70 -17.34
C PHE A 19 1.00 -47.57 -17.15
N ALA A 20 0.44 -46.36 -17.29
CA ALA A 20 -0.87 -46.09 -17.93
C ALA A 20 -1.16 -44.59 -17.90
N PHE A 21 -0.63 -43.84 -18.86
CA PHE A 21 -1.32 -42.64 -19.33
C PHE A 21 -1.79 -42.93 -20.76
N ALA A 22 -3.00 -42.46 -21.07
CA ALA A 22 -3.69 -42.55 -22.36
C ALA A 22 -4.42 -43.86 -22.67
N GLN A 23 -5.50 -44.15 -21.93
CA GLN A 23 -6.84 -44.30 -22.54
C GLN A 23 -7.88 -43.77 -21.55
N GLY A 24 -8.65 -42.77 -21.94
CA GLY A 24 -9.82 -42.33 -21.20
C GLY A 24 -10.80 -43.49 -21.03
N LEU A 25 -10.88 -43.99 -19.80
CA LEU A 25 -12.15 -44.42 -19.23
C LEU A 25 -12.60 -43.22 -18.42
N ASP A 26 -13.53 -42.48 -19.00
CA ASP A 26 -14.38 -41.55 -18.29
C ASP A 26 -15.11 -42.37 -17.20
N ASP A 27 -14.59 -42.35 -15.97
CA ASP A 27 -15.24 -42.98 -14.80
C ASP A 27 -16.43 -42.14 -14.32
N GLY A 28 -16.77 -41.07 -15.05
CA GLY A 28 -17.87 -40.16 -14.71
C GLY A 28 -17.60 -39.40 -13.42
N THR A 29 -16.35 -39.21 -13.01
CA THR A 29 -15.94 -38.42 -11.83
C THR A 29 -15.12 -37.20 -12.24
N VAL A 30 -15.27 -36.09 -11.52
CA VAL A 30 -14.53 -34.83 -11.74
C VAL A 30 -13.83 -34.38 -10.46
N ASN A 31 -12.72 -33.65 -10.61
CA ASN A 31 -12.07 -33.00 -9.48
C ASN A 31 -12.95 -31.82 -9.01
N VAL A 32 -13.36 -31.84 -7.76
CA VAL A 32 -14.22 -30.82 -7.12
C VAL A 32 -13.47 -29.96 -6.10
N ALA A 33 -12.18 -30.21 -5.86
CA ALA A 33 -11.39 -29.47 -4.87
C ALA A 33 -11.33 -27.97 -5.17
N SER A 34 -11.18 -27.59 -6.44
CA SER A 34 -11.16 -26.18 -6.90
C SER A 34 -12.50 -25.44 -6.78
N ARG A 35 -13.57 -26.13 -6.37
CA ARG A 35 -14.87 -25.50 -6.03
C ARG A 35 -14.96 -25.07 -4.57
N GLY A 36 -14.02 -25.52 -3.74
CA GLY A 36 -13.99 -25.24 -2.31
C GLY A 36 -13.10 -24.05 -1.95
N MET A 37 -12.95 -23.83 -0.65
CA MET A 37 -12.06 -22.83 -0.07
C MET A 37 -11.08 -23.51 0.87
N ALA A 38 -9.78 -23.34 0.59
CA ALA A 38 -8.73 -23.97 1.36
C ALA A 38 -8.21 -23.07 2.50
N THR A 39 -7.94 -23.65 3.66
CA THR A 39 -7.27 -23.02 4.80
C THR A 39 -6.21 -23.95 5.38
N GLN A 40 -5.31 -23.41 6.19
CA GLN A 40 -4.27 -24.19 6.86
C GLN A 40 -4.06 -23.69 8.30
N SER A 41 -3.53 -24.55 9.17
CA SER A 41 -3.39 -24.28 10.60
C SER A 41 -2.55 -23.04 10.90
N SER A 42 -1.59 -22.71 10.04
CA SER A 42 -0.71 -21.55 10.14
C SER A 42 -0.07 -21.26 8.79
N ASP A 43 0.29 -20.00 8.54
CA ASP A 43 0.94 -19.60 7.29
C ASP A 43 2.45 -19.42 7.45
N TYR A 44 3.22 -19.95 6.50
CA TYR A 44 4.66 -19.71 6.46
C TYR A 44 4.97 -18.25 6.10
N GLY A 45 5.72 -17.56 6.96
CA GLY A 45 6.11 -16.16 6.76
C GLY A 45 4.93 -15.20 6.88
N THR A 46 4.75 -14.34 5.89
CA THR A 46 3.61 -13.41 5.75
C THR A 46 2.59 -13.92 4.74
N GLY A 47 2.35 -15.24 4.68
CA GLY A 47 1.43 -15.85 3.70
C GLY A 47 2.07 -16.24 2.37
N GLN A 48 3.38 -16.51 2.34
CA GLN A 48 4.12 -16.77 1.09
C GLN A 48 3.66 -18.04 0.33
N PHE A 49 3.11 -19.02 1.05
CA PHE A 49 2.66 -20.31 0.51
C PHE A 49 1.26 -20.64 1.06
N PRO A 50 0.22 -19.90 0.61
CA PRO A 50 -1.13 -19.99 1.17
C PRO A 50 -1.78 -21.33 0.88
N ALA A 51 -2.80 -21.68 1.67
CA ALA A 51 -3.54 -22.93 1.51
C ALA A 51 -4.20 -23.09 0.13
N SER A 52 -4.55 -21.98 -0.54
CA SER A 52 -5.19 -21.96 -1.86
C SER A 52 -4.33 -22.58 -2.97
N MET A 53 -2.99 -22.55 -2.84
CA MET A 53 -2.08 -23.24 -3.78
C MET A 53 -2.28 -24.76 -3.79
N GLY A 54 -3.01 -25.33 -2.82
CA GLY A 54 -3.31 -26.76 -2.79
C GLY A 54 -4.51 -27.16 -3.65
N ILE A 55 -5.21 -26.23 -4.32
CA ILE A 55 -6.39 -26.50 -5.15
C ILE A 55 -6.42 -25.65 -6.44
N ASP A 56 -5.27 -25.12 -6.88
CA ASP A 56 -5.19 -24.16 -7.99
C ASP A 56 -4.93 -24.83 -9.36
N GLY A 57 -4.76 -26.16 -9.37
CA GLY A 57 -4.47 -26.96 -10.57
C GLY A 57 -3.01 -26.90 -11.03
N ASN A 58 -2.09 -26.30 -10.25
CA ASN A 58 -0.70 -26.12 -10.60
C ASN A 58 0.25 -26.98 -9.75
N LEU A 59 0.61 -28.16 -10.27
CA LEU A 59 1.58 -29.07 -9.63
C LEU A 59 2.99 -28.48 -9.42
N GLY A 60 3.30 -27.29 -9.97
CA GLY A 60 4.60 -26.65 -9.87
C GLY A 60 4.82 -25.76 -8.64
N ASN A 61 3.78 -25.49 -7.84
CA ASN A 61 3.88 -24.73 -6.58
C ASN A 61 3.54 -25.63 -5.37
N PHE A 62 3.34 -25.06 -4.17
CA PHE A 62 2.99 -25.82 -2.97
C PHE A 62 2.48 -24.91 -1.83
N THR A 63 1.67 -25.49 -0.95
CA THR A 63 1.29 -24.94 0.36
C THR A 63 2.39 -25.20 1.40
N HIS A 64 2.48 -24.37 2.45
CA HIS A 64 3.46 -24.57 3.52
C HIS A 64 3.02 -23.92 4.84
N THR A 65 2.89 -24.72 5.90
CA THR A 65 2.55 -24.24 7.25
C THR A 65 3.77 -23.72 8.02
N ALA A 66 3.60 -22.77 8.94
CA ALA A 66 4.70 -22.32 9.80
C ALA A 66 5.14 -23.39 10.81
N ALA A 67 6.46 -23.61 10.89
CA ALA A 67 7.05 -24.55 11.85
C ALA A 67 6.74 -24.14 13.30
N GLY A 68 6.35 -25.12 14.13
CA GLY A 68 6.08 -24.91 15.56
C GLY A 68 4.80 -24.12 15.90
N GLN A 69 3.93 -23.82 14.93
CA GLN A 69 2.70 -23.05 15.14
C GLN A 69 1.45 -23.91 14.91
N ASN A 70 0.46 -23.78 15.80
CA ASN A 70 -0.87 -24.41 15.68
C ASN A 70 -0.83 -25.92 15.35
N LEU A 71 0.04 -26.65 16.06
CA LEU A 71 0.22 -28.09 15.88
C LEU A 71 -0.95 -28.93 16.44
N PRO A 72 -1.27 -30.09 15.82
CA PRO A 72 -0.67 -30.65 14.61
C PRO A 72 -1.01 -29.80 13.37
N SER A 73 -0.07 -29.70 12.43
CA SER A 73 -0.29 -28.88 11.23
C SER A 73 -1.40 -29.50 10.37
N THR A 74 -2.34 -28.66 9.93
CA THR A 74 -3.47 -29.08 9.10
C THR A 74 -3.60 -28.24 7.86
N TRP A 75 -4.09 -28.85 6.80
CA TRP A 75 -4.60 -28.20 5.60
C TRP A 75 -6.00 -28.73 5.37
N GLU A 76 -6.96 -27.88 5.04
CA GLU A 76 -8.32 -28.32 4.76
C GLU A 76 -8.95 -27.53 3.64
N VAL A 77 -9.88 -28.17 2.94
CA VAL A 77 -10.75 -27.52 1.96
C VAL A 77 -12.21 -27.75 2.34
N ASP A 78 -12.94 -26.64 2.47
CA ASP A 78 -14.39 -26.62 2.60
C ASP A 78 -15.02 -26.57 1.21
N LEU A 79 -15.67 -27.65 0.81
CA LEU A 79 -16.37 -27.79 -0.48
C LEU A 79 -17.71 -27.04 -0.51
N ARG A 80 -18.15 -26.48 0.64
CA ARG A 80 -19.34 -25.64 0.83
C ARG A 80 -20.69 -26.29 0.51
N ASP A 81 -20.70 -27.54 0.07
CA ASP A 81 -21.86 -28.43 -0.07
C ASP A 81 -21.40 -29.88 0.14
N GLU A 82 -22.34 -30.81 0.27
CA GLU A 82 -22.03 -32.25 0.41
C GLU A 82 -21.68 -32.86 -0.97
N TYR A 83 -20.51 -33.49 -1.05
CA TYR A 83 -20.05 -34.23 -2.23
C TYR A 83 -19.92 -35.71 -1.91
N MET A 84 -20.19 -36.55 -2.91
CA MET A 84 -19.95 -38.00 -2.83
C MET A 84 -18.49 -38.27 -3.20
N ILE A 85 -17.60 -38.16 -2.22
CA ILE A 85 -16.15 -38.27 -2.45
C ILE A 85 -15.80 -39.74 -2.72
N THR A 86 -15.20 -40.00 -3.89
CA THR A 86 -14.78 -41.34 -4.32
C THR A 86 -13.29 -41.56 -4.11
N SER A 87 -12.47 -40.54 -4.31
CA SER A 87 -11.03 -40.61 -4.07
C SER A 87 -10.42 -39.24 -3.80
N ILE A 88 -9.30 -39.24 -3.09
CA ILE A 88 -8.51 -38.05 -2.77
C ILE A 88 -7.06 -38.33 -3.17
N ILE A 89 -6.47 -37.45 -3.97
CA ILE A 89 -5.07 -37.52 -4.40
C ILE A 89 -4.33 -36.33 -3.79
N LEU A 90 -3.29 -36.63 -3.03
CA LEU A 90 -2.37 -35.64 -2.48
C LEU A 90 -1.11 -35.65 -3.35
N HIS A 91 -0.68 -34.50 -3.83
CA HIS A 91 0.58 -34.31 -4.54
C HIS A 91 1.63 -33.72 -3.61
N ASN A 92 2.86 -34.19 -3.76
CA ASN A 92 4.02 -33.64 -3.08
C ASN A 92 4.58 -32.45 -3.85
N ARG A 93 5.44 -31.66 -3.21
CA ARG A 93 6.23 -30.61 -3.85
C ARG A 93 7.39 -31.20 -4.67
N ASP A 94 7.77 -30.54 -5.77
CA ASP A 94 8.72 -31.11 -6.75
C ASP A 94 10.22 -30.82 -6.50
N ASN A 95 10.57 -29.68 -5.89
CA ASN A 95 11.95 -29.15 -5.99
C ASN A 95 12.90 -29.55 -4.84
N CYS A 96 12.43 -29.55 -3.59
CA CYS A 96 13.23 -29.97 -2.42
C CYS A 96 12.31 -30.38 -1.26
N CYS A 97 12.86 -30.85 -0.14
CA CYS A 97 12.09 -31.15 1.09
C CYS A 97 10.93 -32.15 0.91
N THR A 98 11.01 -33.03 -0.10
CA THR A 98 9.94 -33.95 -0.47
C THR A 98 9.66 -35.00 0.61
N SER A 99 10.61 -35.20 1.53
CA SER A 99 10.45 -36.05 2.71
C SER A 99 9.39 -35.58 3.70
N ARG A 100 8.98 -34.30 3.69
CA ARG A 100 7.95 -33.77 4.61
C ARG A 100 6.56 -34.37 4.35
N PHE A 101 6.37 -34.96 3.18
CA PHE A 101 5.13 -35.59 2.74
C PHE A 101 4.95 -36.99 3.35
N ARG A 102 4.80 -37.02 4.68
CA ARG A 102 4.78 -38.24 5.51
C ARG A 102 3.89 -38.07 6.75
N ASP A 103 3.59 -39.18 7.42
CA ASP A 103 2.68 -39.27 8.58
C ASP A 103 1.43 -38.39 8.42
N LEU A 104 0.79 -38.54 7.25
CA LEU A 104 -0.41 -37.78 6.88
C LEU A 104 -1.65 -38.60 7.20
N THR A 105 -2.67 -37.96 7.76
CA THR A 105 -4.01 -38.55 7.91
C THR A 105 -5.00 -37.70 7.12
N VAL A 106 -5.83 -38.34 6.30
CA VAL A 106 -6.91 -37.69 5.55
C VAL A 106 -8.22 -37.92 6.29
N LEU A 107 -8.94 -36.84 6.55
CA LEU A 107 -10.26 -36.82 7.18
C LEU A 107 -11.30 -36.29 6.19
N ILE A 108 -12.51 -36.85 6.24
CA ILE A 108 -13.71 -36.31 5.59
C ILE A 108 -14.69 -35.96 6.71
N LEU A 109 -15.24 -34.73 6.70
CA LEU A 109 -16.11 -34.22 7.76
C LEU A 109 -17.46 -33.73 7.24
N ASP A 110 -18.46 -33.76 8.13
CA ASP A 110 -19.79 -33.16 7.96
C ASP A 110 -19.77 -31.66 8.30
N GLY A 111 -18.93 -30.89 7.61
CA GLY A 111 -18.66 -29.47 7.85
C GLY A 111 -17.39 -29.19 8.66
N LEU A 112 -16.99 -27.91 8.75
CA LEU A 112 -15.72 -27.47 9.35
C LEU A 112 -15.50 -27.95 10.80
N ASP A 113 -16.58 -27.91 11.60
CA ASP A 113 -16.63 -28.40 12.99
C ASP A 113 -17.48 -29.68 13.12
N GLY A 114 -17.72 -30.37 12.00
CA GLY A 114 -18.60 -31.52 11.90
C GLY A 114 -18.03 -32.82 12.46
N ASP A 115 -18.86 -33.86 12.47
CA ASP A 115 -18.42 -35.21 12.80
C ASP A 115 -17.46 -35.73 11.72
N ILE A 116 -16.45 -36.50 12.14
CA ILE A 116 -15.56 -37.22 11.21
C ILE A 116 -16.35 -38.37 10.58
N LEU A 117 -16.56 -38.27 9.26
CA LEU A 117 -17.27 -39.26 8.45
C LEU A 117 -16.33 -40.35 7.95
N PHE A 118 -15.06 -40.01 7.74
CA PHE A 118 -14.00 -40.94 7.40
C PHE A 118 -12.65 -40.45 7.91
N GLU A 119 -11.81 -41.39 8.33
CA GLU A 119 -10.42 -41.17 8.71
C GLU A 119 -9.56 -42.26 8.04
N SER A 120 -8.53 -41.85 7.31
CA SER A 120 -7.60 -42.79 6.68
C SER A 120 -6.69 -43.43 7.73
N ASP A 121 -6.10 -44.58 7.38
CA ASP A 121 -4.87 -45.02 8.05
C ASP A 121 -3.75 -43.98 7.87
N LEU A 122 -2.73 -44.03 8.72
CA LEU A 122 -1.56 -43.14 8.61
C LEU A 122 -0.82 -43.38 7.30
N LEU A 123 -0.78 -42.36 6.45
CA LEU A 123 -0.18 -42.42 5.13
C LEU A 123 1.31 -42.09 5.19
N ASN A 124 2.11 -42.89 4.49
CA ASN A 124 3.57 -42.79 4.44
C ASN A 124 4.20 -42.63 5.84
N GLU A 125 3.80 -43.50 6.78
CA GLU A 125 4.37 -43.56 8.14
C GLU A 125 5.90 -43.62 8.07
N GLU A 126 6.56 -42.74 8.82
CA GLU A 126 8.01 -42.61 8.95
C GLU A 126 8.73 -42.49 7.60
N ASN A 127 8.06 -41.87 6.61
CA ASN A 127 8.57 -41.70 5.26
C ASN A 127 9.04 -43.00 4.59
N ILE A 128 8.39 -44.13 4.87
CA ILE A 128 8.82 -45.43 4.33
C ILE A 128 8.91 -45.42 2.80
N LEU A 129 8.03 -44.69 2.11
CA LEU A 129 8.04 -44.56 0.65
C LEU A 129 9.18 -43.68 0.12
N GLY A 130 9.69 -42.79 0.95
CA GLY A 130 10.89 -41.99 0.68
C GLY A 130 12.21 -42.74 0.93
N GLY A 131 12.14 -44.00 1.36
CA GLY A 131 13.31 -44.83 1.67
C GLY A 131 14.03 -44.43 2.97
N GLY A 132 13.34 -43.73 3.89
CA GLY A 132 13.90 -43.31 5.18
C GLY A 132 15.02 -42.26 5.07
N GLY A 133 15.03 -41.47 3.99
CA GLY A 133 15.96 -40.37 3.75
C GLY A 133 15.22 -39.06 3.47
N ALA A 134 15.91 -38.11 2.82
CA ALA A 134 15.33 -36.78 2.53
C ALA A 134 14.40 -36.74 1.29
N ALA A 135 14.16 -37.87 0.63
CA ALA A 135 13.21 -37.98 -0.47
C ALA A 135 11.83 -38.38 0.06
N GLY A 136 10.76 -38.06 -0.65
CA GLY A 136 9.41 -38.60 -0.45
C GLY A 136 8.79 -39.00 -1.78
N PRO A 137 7.61 -39.66 -1.77
CA PRO A 137 6.90 -40.02 -2.99
C PRO A 137 6.29 -38.80 -3.67
N ASP A 138 6.03 -38.87 -4.98
CA ASP A 138 5.44 -37.77 -5.76
C ASP A 138 3.96 -37.53 -5.42
N SER A 139 3.24 -38.60 -5.04
CA SER A 139 1.83 -38.51 -4.64
C SER A 139 1.42 -39.65 -3.70
N LEU A 140 0.29 -39.43 -3.01
CA LEU A 140 -0.42 -40.40 -2.18
C LEU A 140 -1.90 -40.38 -2.58
N MET A 141 -2.57 -41.53 -2.55
CA MET A 141 -3.98 -41.64 -2.93
C MET A 141 -4.75 -42.40 -1.86
N VAL A 142 -5.95 -41.88 -1.55
CA VAL A 142 -6.98 -42.56 -0.77
C VAL A 142 -8.14 -42.88 -1.71
N ASP A 143 -8.31 -44.15 -2.05
CA ASP A 143 -9.44 -44.64 -2.86
C ASP A 143 -10.53 -45.17 -1.94
N LEU A 144 -11.59 -44.38 -1.74
CA LEU A 144 -12.66 -44.71 -0.79
C LEU A 144 -13.53 -45.86 -1.32
N VAL A 145 -13.73 -45.93 -2.63
CA VAL A 145 -14.52 -46.99 -3.25
C VAL A 145 -13.80 -48.33 -3.13
N GLU A 146 -12.48 -48.36 -3.30
CA GLU A 146 -11.68 -49.57 -3.07
C GLU A 146 -11.66 -49.95 -1.57
N LEU A 147 -11.48 -48.97 -0.68
CA LEU A 147 -11.34 -49.21 0.76
C LEU A 147 -12.64 -49.62 1.44
N LEU A 148 -13.75 -48.96 1.11
CA LEU A 148 -15.04 -49.07 1.81
C LEU A 148 -16.12 -49.77 0.98
N GLY A 149 -15.92 -49.86 -0.33
CA GLY A 149 -16.91 -50.37 -1.29
C GLY A 149 -17.94 -49.34 -1.74
N ASP A 150 -17.83 -48.09 -1.30
CA ASP A 150 -18.73 -46.98 -1.65
C ASP A 150 -18.03 -45.62 -1.43
N ALA A 151 -18.61 -44.55 -2.00
CA ALA A 151 -18.18 -43.17 -1.78
C ALA A 151 -18.56 -42.68 -0.37
N VAL A 152 -17.87 -41.66 0.13
CA VAL A 152 -18.19 -41.00 1.41
C VAL A 152 -18.82 -39.65 1.12
N ALA A 153 -20.05 -39.45 1.57
CA ALA A 153 -20.69 -38.13 1.54
C ALA A 153 -19.97 -37.22 2.54
N GLY A 154 -19.53 -36.03 2.15
CA GLY A 154 -18.91 -35.08 3.06
C GLY A 154 -18.67 -33.72 2.40
N SER A 155 -18.46 -32.70 3.21
CA SER A 155 -18.31 -31.31 2.75
C SER A 155 -16.94 -30.71 3.05
N VAL A 156 -16.13 -31.34 3.90
CA VAL A 156 -14.76 -30.90 4.20
C VAL A 156 -13.79 -32.06 4.06
N VAL A 157 -12.65 -31.81 3.41
CA VAL A 157 -11.49 -32.71 3.41
C VAL A 157 -10.35 -32.05 4.16
N ARG A 158 -9.84 -32.71 5.19
CA ARG A 158 -8.74 -32.21 6.03
C ARG A 158 -7.56 -33.19 5.99
N VAL A 159 -6.37 -32.67 5.73
CA VAL A 159 -5.09 -33.38 5.81
C VAL A 159 -4.38 -32.94 7.09
N VAL A 160 -4.02 -33.91 7.93
CA VAL A 160 -3.35 -33.68 9.21
C VAL A 160 -1.94 -34.27 9.15
N ARG A 161 -0.93 -33.46 9.49
CA ARG A 161 0.47 -33.91 9.66
C ARG A 161 0.71 -34.28 11.12
N THR A 162 1.03 -35.54 11.38
CA THR A 162 1.46 -35.98 12.72
C THR A 162 2.90 -35.54 12.97
N PRO A 163 3.21 -34.74 14.02
CA PRO A 163 4.59 -34.30 14.25
C PRO A 163 5.57 -35.45 14.50
N ASP A 164 6.77 -35.32 13.93
CA ASP A 164 7.94 -36.22 14.01
C ASP A 164 9.10 -35.49 14.73
N PRO A 165 9.02 -35.31 16.08
CA PRO A 165 9.97 -34.50 16.83
C PRO A 165 11.37 -35.13 16.98
N ASP A 166 11.51 -36.44 16.76
CA ASP A 166 12.80 -37.14 16.74
C ASP A 166 13.38 -37.30 15.34
N LEU A 167 12.71 -36.76 14.32
CA LEU A 167 13.11 -36.79 12.90
C LEU A 167 13.36 -38.22 12.42
N SER A 168 12.61 -39.19 12.92
CA SER A 168 12.77 -40.60 12.56
C SER A 168 12.45 -40.84 11.09
N GLY A 169 11.52 -40.07 10.50
CA GLY A 169 11.14 -40.20 9.10
C GLY A 169 12.23 -39.77 8.10
N THR A 170 13.25 -39.04 8.54
CA THR A 170 14.41 -38.68 7.71
C THR A 170 15.73 -39.27 8.23
N GLY A 171 15.68 -40.09 9.29
CA GLY A 171 16.87 -40.60 9.95
C GLY A 171 17.72 -39.48 10.61
N GLY A 172 17.07 -38.39 11.06
CA GLY A 172 17.72 -37.24 11.69
C GLY A 172 18.25 -36.18 10.74
N VAL A 173 17.84 -36.21 9.46
CA VAL A 173 18.29 -35.25 8.43
C VAL A 173 17.23 -34.18 8.21
N GLY A 174 17.59 -32.89 8.31
CA GLY A 174 16.64 -31.81 8.01
C GLY A 174 16.94 -30.52 8.76
N ASN A 175 15.95 -29.64 8.81
CA ASN A 175 15.92 -28.39 9.56
C ASN A 175 14.73 -28.40 10.56
N PRO A 176 14.51 -27.36 11.37
CA PRO A 176 13.41 -27.33 12.34
C PRO A 176 12.02 -27.61 11.74
N ASP A 177 11.76 -27.15 10.51
CA ASP A 177 10.49 -27.40 9.80
C ASP A 177 10.20 -28.89 9.55
N GLU A 178 11.26 -29.72 9.47
CA GLU A 178 11.14 -31.13 9.10
C GLU A 178 10.34 -31.95 10.13
N MET A 179 10.21 -31.42 11.35
CA MET A 179 9.49 -32.07 12.45
C MET A 179 7.97 -32.00 12.26
N ASP A 180 7.43 -30.89 11.76
CA ASP A 180 6.01 -30.60 11.98
C ASP A 180 5.31 -29.84 10.86
N VAL A 181 6.02 -29.40 9.81
CA VAL A 181 5.40 -28.69 8.69
C VAL A 181 4.60 -29.63 7.80
N LEU A 182 3.40 -29.17 7.41
CA LEU A 182 2.64 -29.72 6.30
C LEU A 182 2.91 -28.89 5.05
N SER A 183 3.20 -29.58 3.94
CA SER A 183 3.37 -28.96 2.63
C SER A 183 2.80 -29.91 1.58
N LEU A 184 1.91 -29.38 0.74
CA LEU A 184 1.19 -30.11 -0.30
C LEU A 184 1.39 -29.37 -1.62
N GLY A 185 1.75 -30.11 -2.69
CA GLY A 185 1.86 -29.55 -4.03
C GLY A 185 0.51 -29.28 -4.67
N GLU A 186 -0.46 -30.17 -4.44
CA GLU A 186 -1.85 -30.05 -4.91
C GLU A 186 -2.70 -31.12 -4.20
N VAL A 187 -4.00 -30.88 -4.07
CA VAL A 187 -4.99 -31.82 -3.55
C VAL A 187 -6.15 -31.94 -4.52
N GLU A 188 -6.33 -33.12 -5.10
CA GLU A 188 -7.45 -33.42 -5.98
C GLU A 188 -8.49 -34.26 -5.23
N ILE A 189 -9.76 -33.89 -5.34
CA ILE A 189 -10.88 -34.58 -4.69
C ILE A 189 -11.87 -34.96 -5.77
N TYR A 190 -12.10 -36.26 -5.98
CA TYR A 190 -12.98 -36.73 -7.03
C TYR A 190 -14.37 -37.07 -6.50
N SER A 191 -15.39 -36.64 -7.25
CA SER A 191 -16.81 -36.96 -7.03
C SER A 191 -17.48 -37.28 -8.38
N PRO A 192 -18.51 -38.15 -8.42
CA PRO A 192 -19.31 -38.38 -9.62
C PRO A 192 -19.87 -37.09 -10.20
N GLU A 193 -19.81 -36.93 -11.52
CA GLU A 193 -20.29 -35.77 -12.28
C GLU A 193 -21.83 -35.71 -12.28
N GLU A 194 -22.49 -36.87 -12.32
CA GLU A 194 -23.94 -36.96 -12.25
C GLU A 194 -24.41 -36.67 -10.81
N GLY A 195 -25.17 -35.58 -10.65
CA GLY A 195 -25.74 -35.20 -9.35
C GLY A 195 -24.84 -34.29 -8.51
N LEU A 196 -23.78 -33.70 -9.09
CA LEU A 196 -23.02 -32.66 -8.39
C LEU A 196 -23.95 -31.54 -7.91
N PRO A 197 -23.74 -31.03 -6.68
CA PRO A 197 -24.41 -29.83 -6.26
C PRO A 197 -24.09 -28.66 -7.21
N PRO A 198 -25.00 -27.68 -7.34
CA PRO A 198 -24.66 -26.44 -8.02
C PRO A 198 -23.39 -25.84 -7.36
N PRO A 199 -22.59 -25.05 -8.10
CA PRO A 199 -21.45 -24.37 -7.49
C PRO A 199 -21.93 -23.64 -6.23
N PRO A 200 -21.17 -23.73 -5.13
CA PRO A 200 -21.65 -23.25 -3.84
C PRO A 200 -21.98 -21.76 -3.94
N PRO A 201 -23.07 -21.31 -3.33
CA PRO A 201 -23.32 -19.89 -3.22
C PRO A 201 -22.14 -19.24 -2.49
N PRO A 202 -21.82 -17.96 -2.76
CA PRO A 202 -20.82 -17.23 -1.99
C PRO A 202 -21.15 -17.37 -0.48
N PRO A 203 -20.13 -17.34 0.40
CA PRO A 203 -20.34 -17.43 1.84
C PRO A 203 -21.43 -16.45 2.25
N PRO A 204 -22.31 -16.79 3.22
CA PRO A 204 -23.26 -15.82 3.73
C PRO A 204 -22.47 -14.56 4.13
N PRO A 205 -22.90 -13.36 3.71
CA PRO A 205 -22.17 -12.15 4.02
C PRO A 205 -21.99 -12.10 5.54
N LEU A 206 -20.74 -11.98 5.97
CA LEU A 206 -20.45 -11.70 7.37
C LEU A 206 -21.25 -10.47 7.76
N GLU A 207 -21.73 -10.42 9.00
CA GLU A 207 -22.39 -9.20 9.47
C GLU A 207 -21.44 -8.01 9.21
N PRO A 208 -21.94 -6.95 8.56
CA PRO A 208 -21.16 -5.76 8.30
C PRO A 208 -20.51 -5.28 9.59
N ILE A 209 -19.28 -4.76 9.50
CA ILE A 209 -18.66 -4.10 10.64
C ILE A 209 -19.55 -2.90 11.03
N GLU A 210 -20.27 -3.01 12.13
CA GLU A 210 -21.07 -1.91 12.72
C GLU A 210 -20.21 -0.90 13.49
N ASP A 211 -18.87 -0.95 13.35
CA ASP A 211 -17.98 0.05 13.93
C ASP A 211 -18.06 1.38 13.18
N MET A 212 -17.91 2.46 13.94
CA MET A 212 -17.77 3.83 13.44
C MET A 212 -16.66 3.94 12.38
N VAL A 213 -16.94 4.71 11.32
CA VAL A 213 -16.04 4.94 10.18
C VAL A 213 -14.94 5.94 10.51
N ASN A 214 -15.24 6.97 11.30
CA ASN A 214 -14.34 8.04 11.70
C ASN A 214 -14.53 8.45 13.18
N PRO A 215 -14.29 7.55 14.15
CA PRO A 215 -14.49 7.85 15.57
C PRO A 215 -13.41 8.77 16.16
N ASN A 216 -12.21 8.81 15.57
CA ASN A 216 -11.04 9.51 16.11
C ASN A 216 -10.52 10.66 15.22
N GLY A 217 -11.17 10.95 14.10
CA GLY A 217 -10.75 11.99 13.15
C GLY A 217 -10.04 11.49 11.89
N TRP A 218 -9.80 10.18 11.79
CA TRP A 218 -9.29 9.50 10.62
C TRP A 218 -10.35 8.53 10.09
N ILE A 219 -10.59 8.56 8.78
CA ILE A 219 -11.46 7.60 8.11
C ILE A 219 -10.75 6.24 8.13
N ARG A 220 -11.29 5.33 8.94
CA ARG A 220 -10.73 4.02 9.21
C ARG A 220 -10.80 3.11 8.00
N SER A 221 -10.00 2.05 8.01
CA SER A 221 -9.92 1.07 6.94
C SER A 221 -11.23 0.37 6.55
N ASN A 222 -12.23 0.30 7.45
CA ASN A 222 -13.58 -0.18 7.13
C ASN A 222 -14.43 0.84 6.34
N GLY A 223 -13.98 2.08 6.20
CA GLY A 223 -14.64 3.14 5.46
C GLY A 223 -14.24 3.25 3.99
N TRP A 224 -13.37 2.39 3.48
CA TRP A 224 -12.78 2.49 2.14
C TRP A 224 -13.13 1.32 1.23
N ASN A 225 -13.56 1.62 0.00
CA ASN A 225 -13.63 0.69 -1.11
C ASN A 225 -12.41 0.91 -2.02
N MET A 226 -11.64 -0.15 -2.31
CA MET A 226 -10.29 -0.05 -2.85
C MET A 226 -10.12 -0.86 -4.13
N LEU A 227 -9.28 -0.38 -5.04
CA LEU A 227 -8.82 -1.08 -6.24
C LEU A 227 -7.30 -0.94 -6.31
N PHE A 228 -6.60 -2.05 -6.52
CA PHE A 228 -5.15 -2.10 -6.65
C PHE A 228 -4.75 -2.40 -8.09
N LEU A 229 -3.81 -1.65 -8.65
CA LEU A 229 -3.35 -1.80 -10.04
C LEU A 229 -1.83 -1.66 -10.14
N ASP A 230 -1.21 -2.39 -11.05
CA ASP A 230 0.23 -2.31 -11.29
C ASP A 230 0.58 -0.95 -11.94
N GLN A 231 1.75 -0.41 -11.63
CA GLN A 231 2.25 0.87 -12.15
C GLN A 231 3.76 0.86 -12.38
N ASP A 232 4.30 1.85 -13.10
CA ASP A 232 5.73 1.92 -13.48
C ASP A 232 6.34 3.33 -13.31
N THR A 233 5.69 4.17 -12.49
CA THR A 233 6.06 5.57 -12.19
C THR A 233 6.79 5.76 -10.86
N GLY A 234 6.98 4.71 -10.06
CA GLY A 234 7.51 4.85 -8.69
C GLY A 234 6.47 5.52 -7.78
N CYS A 235 6.83 6.60 -7.08
CA CYS A 235 5.91 7.33 -6.19
C CYS A 235 4.93 8.23 -6.94
N GLY A 236 4.82 8.08 -8.26
CA GLY A 236 4.01 8.90 -9.14
C GLY A 236 4.84 9.93 -9.91
N GLN A 237 4.36 10.24 -11.12
CA GLN A 237 4.84 11.36 -11.93
C GLN A 237 3.64 12.26 -12.18
N ILE A 238 3.69 13.55 -11.83
CA ILE A 238 2.51 14.45 -11.86
C ILE A 238 1.69 14.30 -13.15
N GLY A 239 2.34 14.34 -14.32
CA GLY A 239 1.63 14.26 -15.60
C GLY A 239 0.86 12.96 -15.82
N ARG A 240 1.24 11.86 -15.14
CA ARG A 240 0.52 10.58 -15.15
C ARG A 240 -0.42 10.41 -13.96
N MET A 241 -0.08 10.98 -12.80
CA MET A 241 -0.95 10.98 -11.62
C MET A 241 -2.29 11.67 -11.89
N GLU A 242 -2.30 12.67 -12.77
CA GLU A 242 -3.51 13.35 -13.24
C GLU A 242 -4.29 12.56 -14.30
N GLY A 243 -3.66 11.58 -14.95
CA GLY A 243 -4.25 10.77 -16.02
C GLY A 243 -5.33 9.80 -15.55
N ASN A 244 -5.92 9.07 -16.51
CA ASN A 244 -6.97 8.09 -16.22
C ASN A 244 -6.36 6.71 -15.94
N TRP A 245 -6.42 6.27 -14.68
CA TRP A 245 -5.86 5.00 -14.23
C TRP A 245 -6.77 3.79 -14.43
N VAL A 246 -8.03 4.01 -14.82
CA VAL A 246 -9.07 2.97 -14.88
C VAL A 246 -9.79 2.94 -16.24
N ALA A 247 -9.17 3.48 -17.30
CA ALA A 247 -9.78 3.48 -18.63
C ALA A 247 -10.26 2.07 -19.04
N PRO A 248 -11.41 1.93 -19.71
CA PRO A 248 -12.24 2.98 -20.29
C PRO A 248 -13.18 3.70 -19.30
N TYR A 249 -13.20 3.30 -18.03
CA TYR A 249 -13.99 3.94 -16.98
C TYR A 249 -13.39 5.31 -16.62
N ASP A 250 -14.20 6.19 -16.03
CA ASP A 250 -13.77 7.50 -15.56
C ASP A 250 -14.24 7.71 -14.12
N MET A 251 -13.30 7.82 -13.18
CA MET A 251 -13.62 8.02 -11.77
C MET A 251 -14.41 9.31 -11.49
N SER A 252 -14.47 10.25 -12.43
CA SER A 252 -15.34 11.42 -12.30
C SER A 252 -16.82 11.09 -12.47
N GLU A 253 -17.16 10.08 -13.26
CA GLU A 253 -18.53 9.66 -13.55
C GLU A 253 -18.95 8.42 -12.74
N GLU A 254 -17.98 7.65 -12.24
CA GLU A 254 -18.21 6.34 -11.61
C GLU A 254 -18.27 6.38 -10.07
N ASN A 255 -19.08 5.48 -9.51
CA ASN A 255 -19.27 5.29 -8.06
C ASN A 255 -19.09 3.80 -7.72
N PRO A 256 -17.84 3.30 -7.70
CA PRO A 256 -17.58 1.87 -7.56
C PRO A 256 -18.05 1.31 -6.22
N ARG A 257 -18.52 0.07 -6.25
CA ARG A 257 -18.98 -0.71 -5.10
C ARG A 257 -18.03 -1.86 -4.78
N PRO A 258 -18.00 -2.32 -3.52
CA PRO A 258 -17.28 -3.55 -3.19
C PRO A 258 -17.81 -4.73 -4.01
N GLY A 259 -16.91 -5.43 -4.69
CA GLY A 259 -17.20 -6.54 -5.60
C GLY A 259 -17.44 -6.15 -7.06
N ASP A 260 -17.42 -4.86 -7.41
CA ASP A 260 -17.50 -4.45 -8.81
C ASP A 260 -16.25 -4.90 -9.57
N GLU A 261 -16.47 -5.59 -10.69
CA GLU A 261 -15.41 -6.06 -11.58
C GLU A 261 -15.32 -5.17 -12.83
N TRP A 262 -14.15 -4.62 -13.10
CA TRP A 262 -13.91 -3.64 -14.16
C TRP A 262 -12.95 -4.19 -15.20
N ASP A 263 -13.39 -4.20 -16.46
CA ASP A 263 -12.57 -4.61 -17.61
C ASP A 263 -11.67 -3.45 -18.06
N ILE A 264 -10.60 -3.21 -17.29
CA ILE A 264 -9.66 -2.11 -17.53
C ILE A 264 -8.82 -2.41 -18.77
N ASP A 265 -8.77 -1.45 -19.69
CA ASP A 265 -7.90 -1.49 -20.85
C ASP A 265 -6.53 -0.89 -20.49
N PHE A 266 -5.58 -1.75 -20.11
CA PHE A 266 -4.20 -1.35 -19.78
C PHE A 266 -3.38 -0.79 -20.97
N ILE A 267 -3.96 -0.69 -22.18
CA ILE A 267 -3.36 0.04 -23.30
C ILE A 267 -3.77 1.52 -23.25
N GLU A 268 -4.99 1.82 -22.78
CA GLU A 268 -5.52 3.19 -22.68
C GLU A 268 -5.33 3.79 -21.27
N ALA A 269 -5.35 2.96 -20.23
CA ALA A 269 -5.18 3.37 -18.85
C ALA A 269 -3.70 3.72 -18.54
N GLU A 270 -3.51 4.55 -17.52
CA GLU A 270 -2.18 4.80 -16.94
C GLU A 270 -1.66 3.60 -16.14
N ALA A 271 -2.54 2.72 -15.66
CA ALA A 271 -2.17 1.46 -15.03
C ALA A 271 -1.56 0.49 -16.04
N THR A 272 -0.62 -0.34 -15.60
CA THR A 272 0.12 -1.27 -16.48
C THR A 272 -0.34 -2.71 -16.36
N GLY A 273 -1.16 -3.04 -15.35
CA GLY A 273 -1.63 -4.40 -15.11
C GLY A 273 -2.41 -4.57 -13.81
N TRP A 274 -2.64 -5.83 -13.48
CA TRP A 274 -3.34 -6.26 -12.27
C TRP A 274 -2.88 -7.65 -11.84
N GLY A 275 -2.56 -7.80 -10.55
CA GLY A 275 -2.02 -9.02 -9.95
C GLY A 275 -2.91 -9.73 -8.92
N GLY A 276 -4.14 -9.26 -8.70
CA GLY A 276 -5.02 -9.68 -7.58
C GLY A 276 -5.74 -11.03 -7.77
N ALA A 277 -5.00 -12.11 -8.02
CA ALA A 277 -5.56 -13.42 -8.40
C ALA A 277 -6.43 -14.12 -7.33
N ASN A 278 -6.41 -13.67 -6.07
CA ASN A 278 -7.22 -14.29 -5.01
C ASN A 278 -8.65 -13.71 -4.92
N VAL A 279 -8.95 -12.64 -5.66
CA VAL A 279 -10.25 -11.95 -5.59
C VAL A 279 -11.14 -12.28 -6.78
N SER A 280 -10.60 -12.25 -8.00
CA SER A 280 -11.31 -12.53 -9.26
C SER A 280 -10.31 -12.89 -10.37
N ASP A 281 -10.79 -13.01 -11.61
CA ASP A 281 -9.99 -13.11 -12.83
C ASP A 281 -9.70 -11.74 -13.48
N ILE A 282 -10.38 -10.67 -13.05
CA ILE A 282 -10.23 -9.29 -13.56
C ILE A 282 -10.19 -8.25 -12.42
N PRO A 283 -9.70 -7.01 -12.68
CA PRO A 283 -9.64 -5.96 -11.67
C PRO A 283 -10.96 -5.79 -10.91
N THR A 284 -10.89 -5.90 -9.59
CA THR A 284 -12.08 -5.94 -8.72
C THR A 284 -11.92 -4.98 -7.54
N TRP A 285 -12.97 -4.23 -7.26
CA TRP A 285 -13.06 -3.35 -6.11
C TRP A 285 -13.32 -4.15 -4.84
N ILE A 286 -12.61 -3.85 -3.76
CA ILE A 286 -12.67 -4.59 -2.50
C ILE A 286 -12.88 -3.65 -1.31
N SER A 287 -13.76 -4.03 -0.40
CA SER A 287 -13.84 -3.45 0.94
C SER A 287 -13.26 -4.39 1.98
N MET A 288 -13.07 -3.87 3.19
CA MET A 288 -12.75 -4.69 4.34
C MET A 288 -13.79 -5.81 4.57
N ASN A 289 -15.10 -5.52 4.45
CA ASN A 289 -16.13 -6.55 4.60
C ASN A 289 -16.04 -7.58 3.47
N PHE A 290 -15.77 -7.16 2.23
CA PHE A 290 -15.56 -8.05 1.10
C PHE A 290 -14.43 -9.06 1.38
N LEU A 291 -13.29 -8.61 1.91
CA LEU A 291 -12.18 -9.50 2.26
C LEU A 291 -12.49 -10.38 3.48
N ARG A 292 -13.25 -9.87 4.46
CA ARG A 292 -13.67 -10.69 5.62
C ARG A 292 -14.53 -11.87 5.18
N VAL A 293 -15.44 -11.67 4.21
CA VAL A 293 -16.29 -12.77 3.67
C VAL A 293 -15.45 -13.93 3.13
N ASN A 294 -14.21 -13.66 2.70
CA ASN A 294 -13.22 -14.66 2.31
C ASN A 294 -12.42 -15.23 3.50
N ALA A 295 -13.01 -15.27 4.70
CA ALA A 295 -12.51 -15.86 5.94
C ALA A 295 -11.27 -15.21 6.58
N ILE A 296 -11.21 -13.87 6.58
CA ILE A 296 -10.08 -13.11 7.15
C ILE A 296 -10.54 -12.26 8.34
N ASP A 297 -9.85 -12.37 9.49
CA ASP A 297 -10.07 -11.51 10.67
C ASP A 297 -9.34 -10.15 10.50
N LEU A 298 -9.93 -9.26 9.71
CA LEU A 298 -9.53 -7.85 9.67
C LEU A 298 -10.22 -7.06 10.80
N ILE A 299 -9.50 -6.13 11.44
CA ILE A 299 -10.04 -5.18 12.42
C ILE A 299 -9.87 -3.75 11.86
N PRO A 300 -10.85 -2.84 12.01
CA PRO A 300 -10.71 -1.51 11.45
C PRO A 300 -9.57 -0.75 12.12
N GLU A 301 -8.82 0.06 11.37
CA GLU A 301 -7.71 0.86 11.89
C GLU A 301 -7.75 2.28 11.32
N ASP A 302 -7.30 3.27 12.10
CA ASP A 302 -7.22 4.68 11.68
C ASP A 302 -6.22 4.89 10.53
N LEU A 303 -5.19 4.04 10.49
CA LEU A 303 -4.20 3.99 9.42
C LEU A 303 -4.60 2.89 8.45
N VAL A 304 -4.79 3.24 7.19
CA VAL A 304 -5.08 2.25 6.15
C VAL A 304 -3.75 1.70 5.64
N ASP A 305 -3.44 0.47 5.98
CA ASP A 305 -2.22 -0.23 5.59
C ASP A 305 -2.49 -1.09 4.34
N PHE A 306 -2.17 -0.55 3.17
CA PHE A 306 -2.47 -1.18 1.89
C PHE A 306 -1.63 -2.43 1.63
N ASP A 307 -0.46 -2.59 2.26
CA ASP A 307 0.32 -3.82 2.16
C ASP A 307 -0.52 -5.02 2.61
N ILE A 308 -1.23 -4.86 3.73
CA ILE A 308 -2.11 -5.91 4.27
C ILE A 308 -3.24 -6.23 3.28
N TYR A 309 -3.91 -5.20 2.75
CA TYR A 309 -5.06 -5.40 1.86
C TYR A 309 -4.66 -5.97 0.50
N ALA A 310 -3.55 -5.52 -0.10
CA ALA A 310 -3.08 -6.02 -1.39
C ALA A 310 -2.53 -7.45 -1.30
N LEU A 311 -1.75 -7.78 -0.26
CA LEU A 311 -1.33 -9.16 -0.02
C LEU A 311 -2.53 -10.10 0.14
N GLN A 312 -3.57 -9.66 0.86
CA GLN A 312 -4.80 -10.43 1.00
C GLN A 312 -5.57 -10.56 -0.31
N ALA A 313 -5.54 -9.54 -1.17
CA ALA A 313 -6.09 -9.60 -2.52
C ALA A 313 -5.27 -10.50 -3.47
N GLY A 314 -4.15 -11.06 -3.02
CA GLY A 314 -3.34 -12.04 -3.77
C GLY A 314 -2.19 -11.45 -4.56
N PHE A 315 -1.83 -10.19 -4.31
CA PHE A 315 -0.63 -9.60 -4.89
C PHE A 315 0.61 -10.23 -4.24
N ILE A 316 1.56 -10.66 -5.08
CA ILE A 316 2.83 -11.30 -4.64
C ILE A 316 3.94 -10.30 -4.32
N SER A 317 3.72 -9.03 -4.67
CA SER A 317 4.58 -7.87 -4.45
C SER A 317 3.66 -6.68 -4.23
N THR A 318 3.98 -5.81 -3.28
CA THR A 318 3.27 -4.54 -3.04
C THR A 318 4.00 -3.35 -3.67
N ASP A 319 5.29 -3.52 -3.98
CA ASP A 319 6.06 -2.58 -4.78
C ASP A 319 5.43 -2.34 -6.16
N GLN A 320 5.48 -1.09 -6.63
CA GLN A 320 5.02 -0.68 -7.95
C GLN A 320 3.52 -0.90 -8.17
N ILE A 321 2.72 -0.59 -7.15
CA ILE A 321 1.25 -0.62 -7.20
C ILE A 321 0.69 0.78 -6.92
N VAL A 322 -0.50 1.07 -7.45
CA VAL A 322 -1.34 2.18 -7.02
C VAL A 322 -2.61 1.66 -6.36
N ALA A 323 -2.98 2.27 -5.24
CA ALA A 323 -4.23 2.01 -4.53
C ALA A 323 -5.18 3.15 -4.84
N ILE A 324 -6.26 2.84 -5.55
CA ILE A 324 -7.35 3.76 -5.82
C ILE A 324 -8.45 3.45 -4.80
N SER A 325 -8.77 4.40 -3.93
CA SER A 325 -9.76 4.17 -2.86
C SER A 325 -10.86 5.22 -2.90
N THR A 326 -12.09 4.81 -2.58
CA THR A 326 -13.25 5.71 -2.49
C THR A 326 -13.95 5.60 -1.14
N THR A 327 -14.48 6.73 -0.67
CA THR A 327 -15.33 6.82 0.52
C THR A 327 -16.34 7.97 0.36
N TYR A 328 -17.44 7.91 1.10
CA TYR A 328 -18.54 8.87 0.99
C TYR A 328 -18.79 9.60 2.30
N VAL A 329 -18.97 10.92 2.21
CA VAL A 329 -19.25 11.82 3.35
C VAL A 329 -20.43 12.71 3.00
N GLU A 330 -21.44 12.78 3.85
CA GLU A 330 -22.60 13.64 3.66
C GLU A 330 -22.50 14.94 4.47
N ASN A 331 -22.75 16.06 3.81
CA ASN A 331 -23.10 17.33 4.45
C ASN A 331 -24.62 17.42 4.51
N THR A 332 -25.18 17.34 5.71
CA THR A 332 -26.64 17.32 5.93
C THR A 332 -27.28 18.72 5.97
N THR A 333 -26.48 19.77 5.81
CA THR A 333 -26.98 21.15 5.74
C THR A 333 -27.41 21.52 4.32
N ASP A 334 -28.22 22.58 4.20
CA ASP A 334 -28.66 23.11 2.90
C ASP A 334 -27.61 24.03 2.23
N ALA A 335 -26.43 24.19 2.82
CA ALA A 335 -25.38 25.09 2.33
C ALA A 335 -24.02 24.38 2.25
N PRO A 336 -23.16 24.74 1.30
CA PRO A 336 -21.83 24.15 1.25
C PRO A 336 -21.02 24.43 2.53
N MET A 337 -20.27 23.43 2.98
CA MET A 337 -19.44 23.50 4.18
C MET A 337 -17.97 23.51 3.80
N ARG A 338 -17.26 24.60 4.13
CA ARG A 338 -15.81 24.65 4.00
C ARG A 338 -15.17 23.63 4.94
N VAL A 339 -14.28 22.81 4.39
CA VAL A 339 -13.50 21.82 5.14
C VAL A 339 -12.03 21.93 4.79
N TYR A 340 -11.18 21.43 5.68
CA TYR A 340 -9.77 21.22 5.40
C TYR A 340 -9.49 19.72 5.39
N VAL A 341 -9.01 19.25 4.24
CA VAL A 341 -8.63 17.85 4.03
C VAL A 341 -7.21 17.70 4.53
N CYS A 342 -7.07 16.84 5.52
CA CYS A 342 -5.81 16.42 6.07
C CYS A 342 -5.42 15.08 5.43
N SER A 343 -4.28 15.04 4.75
CA SER A 343 -3.74 13.82 4.16
C SER A 343 -2.37 13.45 4.73
N ALA A 344 -2.10 12.15 4.76
CA ALA A 344 -0.77 11.60 4.98
C ALA A 344 -0.61 10.29 4.21
N SER A 345 0.58 10.05 3.67
CA SER A 345 0.97 8.83 2.96
C SER A 345 2.46 8.53 3.10
N ASP A 346 2.85 7.28 2.86
CA ASP A 346 4.25 6.81 2.92
C ASP A 346 4.98 6.94 1.57
N ASP A 347 4.26 7.38 0.55
CA ASP A 347 4.75 7.64 -0.80
C ASP A 347 3.82 8.68 -1.47
N GLY A 348 3.79 8.77 -2.79
CA GLY A 348 2.95 9.73 -3.48
C GLY A 348 1.47 9.52 -3.24
N ILE A 349 0.73 10.63 -3.24
CA ILE A 349 -0.72 10.64 -3.00
C ILE A 349 -1.41 11.69 -3.86
N ARG A 350 -2.59 11.35 -4.33
CA ARG A 350 -3.59 12.26 -4.89
C ARG A 350 -4.86 12.11 -4.08
N VAL A 351 -5.47 13.23 -3.70
CA VAL A 351 -6.77 13.25 -3.04
C VAL A 351 -7.69 14.16 -3.84
N ASP A 352 -8.82 13.61 -4.28
CA ASP A 352 -9.86 14.34 -4.96
C ASP A 352 -11.14 14.37 -4.10
N MET A 353 -11.83 15.50 -4.07
CA MET A 353 -13.13 15.66 -3.44
C MET A 353 -14.13 16.15 -4.48
N ASN A 354 -15.19 15.37 -4.74
CA ASN A 354 -16.14 15.61 -5.83
C ASN A 354 -15.45 15.91 -7.16
N ASN A 355 -14.45 15.07 -7.50
CA ASN A 355 -13.65 15.13 -8.72
C ASN A 355 -12.71 16.35 -8.86
N ASN A 356 -12.60 17.19 -7.82
CA ASN A 356 -11.65 18.29 -7.78
C ASN A 356 -10.42 17.88 -6.98
N ASN A 357 -9.23 18.09 -7.56
CA ASN A 357 -7.98 17.77 -6.88
C ASN A 357 -7.76 18.69 -5.68
N VAL A 358 -7.59 18.08 -4.51
CA VAL A 358 -7.34 18.76 -3.22
C VAL A 358 -5.88 18.62 -2.80
N ALA A 359 -5.25 17.49 -3.11
CA ALA A 359 -3.83 17.25 -2.88
C ALA A 359 -3.23 16.42 -4.01
N LEU A 360 -2.00 16.74 -4.40
CA LEU A 360 -1.23 15.99 -5.39
C LEU A 360 0.25 16.05 -5.03
N VAL A 361 0.81 14.95 -4.53
CA VAL A 361 2.22 14.87 -4.10
C VAL A 361 2.87 13.68 -4.77
N SER A 362 3.89 13.93 -5.60
CA SER A 362 4.66 12.88 -6.30
C SER A 362 5.90 12.41 -5.54
N ALA A 363 6.23 13.09 -4.43
CA ALA A 363 7.40 12.77 -3.63
C ALA A 363 7.28 11.43 -2.87
N CYS A 364 8.28 10.56 -3.02
CA CYS A 364 8.56 9.44 -2.13
C CYS A 364 8.90 9.98 -0.73
N ARG A 365 8.15 9.61 0.32
CA ARG A 365 8.33 10.20 1.66
C ARG A 365 7.74 9.36 2.77
N GLY A 366 8.43 9.26 3.90
CA GLY A 366 7.92 8.51 5.05
C GLY A 366 6.56 9.03 5.55
N SER A 367 5.61 8.16 5.86
CA SER A 367 4.29 8.53 6.42
C SER A 367 4.42 9.05 7.85
N GLY A 368 3.82 10.22 8.06
CA GLY A 368 3.58 10.77 9.38
C GLY A 368 2.35 10.08 9.91
N LEU A 369 2.43 9.51 11.10
CA LEU A 369 1.27 8.99 11.83
C LEU A 369 0.26 10.10 12.22
N ASP A 370 0.34 11.26 11.57
CA ASP A 370 -0.42 12.49 11.76
C ASP A 370 -0.41 13.29 10.44
N CYS A 371 -1.18 14.37 10.37
CA CYS A 371 -1.36 15.21 9.19
C CYS A 371 -0.05 15.68 8.54
N GLN A 372 0.14 15.39 7.26
CA GLN A 372 1.29 15.82 6.49
C GLN A 372 1.00 16.98 5.56
N GLU A 373 -0.17 16.97 4.92
CA GLU A 373 -0.66 18.06 4.10
C GLU A 373 -2.07 18.46 4.55
N ILE A 374 -2.30 19.78 4.65
CA ILE A 374 -3.64 20.33 4.85
C ILE A 374 -3.97 21.24 3.69
N ASN A 375 -5.02 20.89 2.96
CA ASN A 375 -5.55 21.69 1.86
C ASN A 375 -7.04 21.96 2.05
N CYS A 376 -7.48 23.12 1.57
CA CYS A 376 -8.88 23.49 1.66
C CYS A 376 -9.72 22.74 0.62
N SER A 377 -10.95 22.39 0.99
CA SER A 377 -11.99 21.96 0.06
C SER A 377 -13.39 22.32 0.60
N GLU A 378 -14.44 21.77 -0.01
CA GLU A 378 -15.83 22.01 0.36
C GLU A 378 -16.66 20.73 0.26
N LEU A 379 -17.49 20.48 1.27
CA LEU A 379 -18.57 19.50 1.20
C LEU A 379 -19.84 20.20 0.68
N ALA A 380 -20.25 19.86 -0.53
CA ALA A 380 -21.53 20.30 -1.11
C ALA A 380 -22.72 19.68 -0.32
N PRO A 381 -23.89 20.35 -0.25
CA PRO A 381 -25.09 19.81 0.39
C PRO A 381 -25.45 18.40 -0.15
N GLY A 382 -25.50 17.39 0.71
CA GLY A 382 -25.73 15.98 0.36
C GLY A 382 -24.45 15.14 0.35
N ILE A 383 -24.45 14.04 -0.41
CA ILE A 383 -23.34 13.06 -0.45
C ILE A 383 -22.18 13.57 -1.30
N ASN A 384 -20.97 13.51 -0.74
CA ASN A 384 -19.72 13.90 -1.38
C ASN A 384 -18.83 12.65 -1.50
N LYS A 385 -18.13 12.52 -2.63
CA LYS A 385 -17.18 11.42 -2.87
C LYS A 385 -15.76 11.93 -2.64
N ILE A 386 -15.00 11.17 -1.85
CA ILE A 386 -13.56 11.35 -1.71
C ILE A 386 -12.88 10.18 -2.41
N THR A 387 -12.01 10.49 -3.36
CA THR A 387 -11.18 9.50 -4.07
C THR A 387 -9.72 9.74 -3.71
N THR A 388 -9.01 8.69 -3.33
CA THR A 388 -7.57 8.74 -3.15
C THR A 388 -6.86 7.83 -4.14
N TYR A 389 -5.66 8.24 -4.55
CA TYR A 389 -4.72 7.42 -5.29
C TYR A 389 -3.42 7.45 -4.50
N VAL A 390 -2.87 6.30 -4.13
CA VAL A 390 -1.65 6.20 -3.34
C VAL A 390 -0.69 5.27 -4.05
N TRP A 391 0.43 5.81 -4.51
CA TRP A 391 1.46 5.08 -5.25
C TRP A 391 2.43 4.45 -4.27
N GLU A 392 2.93 3.25 -4.58
CA GLU A 392 3.99 2.60 -3.83
C GLU A 392 5.28 2.47 -4.65
N ASN A 393 6.41 2.77 -4.01
CA ASN A 393 7.75 2.55 -4.56
C ASN A 393 8.71 1.93 -3.53
N GLY A 394 8.18 0.98 -2.75
CA GLY A 394 8.90 0.18 -1.77
C GLY A 394 9.03 0.85 -0.41
N GLY A 395 8.85 0.06 0.65
CA GLY A 395 8.81 0.57 2.01
C GLY A 395 7.58 0.02 2.72
N GLY A 396 6.84 0.90 3.39
CA GLY A 396 5.46 0.60 3.76
C GLY A 396 4.53 1.42 2.89
N TRP A 397 3.28 1.00 2.75
CA TRP A 397 2.30 1.67 1.90
C TRP A 397 0.96 1.83 2.57
N ARG A 398 0.63 3.10 2.79
CA ARG A 398 -0.45 3.47 3.70
C ARG A 398 -0.95 4.87 3.45
N GLN A 399 -2.17 5.11 3.91
CA GLN A 399 -2.78 6.43 3.95
C GLN A 399 -3.49 6.72 5.28
N ALA A 400 -3.61 8.00 5.58
CA ALA A 400 -4.55 8.52 6.58
C ALA A 400 -5.21 9.78 6.03
N ILE A 401 -6.56 9.80 5.99
CA ILE A 401 -7.35 10.94 5.53
C ILE A 401 -8.32 11.36 6.64
N GLY A 402 -8.33 12.65 6.95
CA GLY A 402 -9.22 13.25 7.94
C GLY A 402 -9.76 14.59 7.47
N LEU A 403 -10.89 15.01 8.02
CA LEU A 403 -11.52 16.30 7.71
C LEU A 403 -11.53 17.21 8.94
N ARG A 404 -11.39 18.52 8.71
CA ARG A 404 -11.49 19.55 9.74
C ARG A 404 -12.45 20.66 9.33
N ASP A 405 -13.09 21.29 10.29
CA ASP A 405 -13.97 22.44 10.07
C ASP A 405 -13.21 23.76 9.85
N GLU A 406 -13.93 24.85 9.57
CA GLU A 406 -13.37 26.20 9.40
C GLU A 406 -12.54 26.71 10.61
N LYS A 407 -12.71 26.10 11.79
CA LYS A 407 -11.99 26.42 13.04
C LYS A 407 -10.90 25.39 13.35
N MET A 408 -10.54 24.58 12.36
CA MET A 408 -9.54 23.51 12.45
C MET A 408 -9.87 22.41 13.46
N GLN A 409 -11.13 22.32 13.90
CA GLN A 409 -11.59 21.23 14.75
C GLN A 409 -11.76 19.96 13.91
N ILE A 410 -11.34 18.83 14.48
CA ILE A 410 -11.45 17.51 13.85
C ILE A 410 -12.94 17.18 13.65
N LEU A 411 -13.30 16.77 12.44
CA LEU A 411 -14.61 16.19 12.14
C LEU A 411 -14.56 14.67 12.38
N THR A 412 -15.61 14.16 13.03
CA THR A 412 -15.77 12.76 13.45
C THR A 412 -17.21 12.31 13.20
N ASP A 413 -17.53 11.04 13.43
CA ASP A 413 -18.92 10.55 13.41
C ASP A 413 -19.86 11.27 14.40
N ASP A 414 -19.32 11.87 15.47
CA ASP A 414 -20.08 12.64 16.45
C ASP A 414 -20.26 14.12 16.06
N SER A 415 -19.64 14.56 14.97
CA SER A 415 -19.74 15.94 14.51
C SER A 415 -21.14 16.24 14.01
N PRO A 416 -21.76 17.35 14.45
CA PRO A 416 -23.06 17.74 13.93
C PRO A 416 -22.94 18.02 12.42
N ASP A 417 -24.04 17.74 11.73
CA ASP A 417 -24.24 18.09 10.34
C ASP A 417 -23.41 17.29 9.30
N VAL A 418 -22.50 16.41 9.73
CA VAL A 418 -21.67 15.56 8.86
C VAL A 418 -21.91 14.08 9.16
N ILE A 419 -22.01 13.23 8.13
CA ILE A 419 -22.12 11.77 8.27
C ILE A 419 -21.04 11.09 7.43
N PHE A 420 -20.25 10.19 8.02
CA PHE A 420 -19.28 9.37 7.30
C PHE A 420 -19.92 8.04 6.92
N TRP A 421 -20.28 7.89 5.65
CA TRP A 421 -20.96 6.70 5.14
C TRP A 421 -20.01 5.55 4.81
N GLY A 422 -18.72 5.81 4.65
CA GLY A 422 -17.73 4.78 4.36
C GLY A 422 -17.82 4.26 2.92
N THR A 423 -17.86 2.94 2.75
CA THR A 423 -17.72 2.24 1.46
C THR A 423 -18.95 2.31 0.56
N GLY A 424 -20.12 2.62 1.11
CA GLY A 424 -21.37 2.59 0.35
C GLY A 424 -21.81 1.19 -0.06
N GLU A 425 -21.78 0.24 0.88
CA GLU A 425 -22.39 -1.09 0.73
C GLU A 425 -23.92 -1.07 0.56
N ASP A 426 -24.54 0.11 0.66
CA ASP A 426 -25.91 0.39 0.27
C ASP A 426 -25.96 1.02 -1.14
N ASP A 427 -26.82 0.49 -2.02
CA ASP A 427 -26.97 0.85 -3.44
C ASP A 427 -27.31 2.34 -3.73
N GLU A 428 -27.48 3.18 -2.71
CA GLU A 428 -28.01 4.56 -2.83
C GLU A 428 -26.95 5.67 -2.75
N LEU A 429 -25.66 5.38 -2.53
CA LEU A 429 -24.63 6.43 -2.38
C LEU A 429 -24.02 6.89 -3.70
N GLU A 430 -24.52 7.97 -4.28
CA GLU A 430 -23.91 8.62 -5.44
C GLU A 430 -23.21 9.92 -5.02
N GLY A 431 -21.91 10.03 -5.34
CA GLY A 431 -21.16 11.26 -5.13
C GLY A 431 -21.67 12.38 -6.03
N GLN A 432 -21.72 13.59 -5.50
CA GLN A 432 -22.05 14.76 -6.32
C GLN A 432 -20.91 15.16 -7.25
N GLU A 433 -21.28 15.57 -8.47
CA GLU A 433 -20.38 16.26 -9.38
C GLU A 433 -20.44 17.77 -9.12
N VAL A 434 -19.30 18.36 -8.76
CA VAL A 434 -19.16 19.81 -8.61
C VAL A 434 -18.33 20.33 -9.78
N ALA A 435 -18.97 21.10 -10.66
CA ALA A 435 -18.41 21.51 -11.96
C ALA A 435 -17.22 22.49 -11.87
N GLU A 436 -17.06 23.17 -10.74
CA GLU A 436 -15.94 24.11 -10.50
C GLU A 436 -15.32 23.79 -9.14
N ALA A 437 -13.99 23.82 -9.07
CA ALA A 437 -13.29 23.69 -7.80
C ALA A 437 -13.76 24.77 -6.81
N PRO A 438 -13.90 24.44 -5.52
CA PRO A 438 -14.34 25.41 -4.53
C PRO A 438 -13.37 26.61 -4.48
N ASP A 439 -13.93 27.82 -4.44
CA ASP A 439 -13.17 29.07 -4.22
C ASP A 439 -12.76 29.16 -2.74
N CYS A 440 -11.84 28.28 -2.36
CA CYS A 440 -11.43 28.12 -0.99
C CYS A 440 -9.90 28.18 -0.93
N THR A 441 -9.43 29.42 -0.94
CA THR A 441 -8.02 29.74 -0.76
C THR A 441 -7.65 29.61 0.72
N LEU A 442 -6.50 29.00 0.97
CA LEU A 442 -5.88 29.09 2.28
C LEU A 442 -5.32 30.50 2.44
N GLU A 443 -5.88 31.27 3.36
CA GLU A 443 -5.32 32.58 3.70
C GLU A 443 -4.04 32.38 4.52
N GLY A 444 -2.96 33.01 4.07
CA GLY A 444 -1.66 32.91 4.72
C GLY A 444 -0.66 32.04 3.94
N VAL A 445 0.61 32.15 4.32
CA VAL A 445 1.74 31.43 3.73
C VAL A 445 2.29 30.33 4.64
N ASN A 446 1.89 30.31 5.92
CA ASN A 446 2.17 29.27 6.91
C ASN A 446 0.95 29.07 7.84
N PRO A 447 -0.23 28.69 7.31
CA PRO A 447 -1.44 28.56 8.12
C PRO A 447 -1.39 27.41 9.14
N PHE A 448 -0.56 26.37 8.89
CA PHE A 448 -0.54 25.13 9.69
C PHE A 448 0.82 24.72 10.23
N GLY A 449 1.87 25.52 10.05
CA GLY A 449 3.20 25.28 10.63
C GLY A 449 4.30 24.99 9.63
N TRP A 450 3.94 24.67 8.39
CA TRP A 450 4.85 24.58 7.27
C TRP A 450 4.69 25.79 6.36
N ILE A 451 5.83 26.38 5.97
CA ILE A 451 5.85 27.46 4.99
C ILE A 451 5.54 26.86 3.62
N ARG A 452 4.38 27.23 3.07
CA ARG A 452 3.81 26.61 1.87
C ARG A 452 4.53 27.01 0.59
N THR A 453 4.41 26.19 -0.46
CA THR A 453 5.06 26.39 -1.78
C THR A 453 4.91 27.81 -2.32
N GLU A 454 3.73 28.42 -2.21
CA GLU A 454 3.41 29.77 -2.67
C GLU A 454 4.20 30.89 -1.97
N ALA A 455 4.81 30.60 -0.82
CA ALA A 455 5.63 31.54 -0.05
C ALA A 455 7.09 31.63 -0.54
N TRP A 456 7.50 30.73 -1.43
CA TRP A 456 8.90 30.59 -1.85
C TRP A 456 9.16 31.25 -3.20
N ASN A 457 10.29 31.97 -3.26
CA ASN A 457 10.92 32.40 -4.50
C ASN A 457 12.16 31.52 -4.76
N MET A 458 12.20 30.80 -5.87
CA MET A 458 13.05 29.64 -6.12
C MET A 458 13.93 29.83 -7.36
N LEU A 459 15.17 29.34 -7.30
CA LEU A 459 16.12 29.27 -8.41
C LEU A 459 16.67 27.85 -8.49
N PHE A 460 16.76 27.29 -9.69
CA PHE A 460 17.27 25.93 -9.92
C PHE A 460 18.56 25.99 -10.73
N LEU A 461 19.57 25.21 -10.33
CA LEU A 461 20.91 25.21 -10.96
C LEU A 461 21.47 23.79 -11.03
N ASP A 462 22.24 23.49 -12.08
CA ASP A 462 22.90 22.19 -12.20
C ASP A 462 24.02 22.06 -11.15
N GLN A 463 24.20 20.86 -10.61
CA GLN A 463 25.28 20.52 -9.68
C GLN A 463 25.91 19.16 -10.02
N ASP A 464 27.00 18.78 -9.35
CA ASP A 464 27.75 17.51 -9.60
C ASP A 464 28.25 16.85 -8.31
N GLY A 465 27.74 17.29 -7.18
CA GLY A 465 28.01 16.76 -5.85
C GLY A 465 27.08 15.62 -5.42
N GLY A 466 26.13 15.22 -6.27
CA GLY A 466 25.07 14.25 -5.98
C GLY A 466 24.22 14.67 -4.79
N CYS A 467 23.53 13.69 -4.20
CA CYS A 467 22.63 13.85 -3.06
C CYS A 467 23.31 14.42 -1.80
N GLY A 468 24.64 14.35 -1.71
CA GLY A 468 25.42 14.94 -0.62
C GLY A 468 25.83 16.40 -0.81
N GLY A 469 25.46 17.05 -1.93
CA GLY A 469 25.89 18.41 -2.27
C GLY A 469 27.41 18.59 -2.39
N GLY A 470 28.16 17.51 -2.60
CA GLY A 470 29.62 17.51 -2.65
C GLY A 470 30.32 17.63 -1.28
N GLY A 471 29.56 17.48 -0.18
CA GLY A 471 30.06 17.54 1.19
C GLY A 471 29.89 18.91 1.84
N PRO A 472 29.88 18.99 3.20
CA PRO A 472 29.57 20.23 3.92
C PRO A 472 30.46 21.42 3.56
N GLY A 473 31.73 21.17 3.24
CA GLY A 473 32.68 22.23 2.89
C GLY A 473 32.33 22.93 1.56
N ARG A 474 31.79 22.19 0.59
CA ARG A 474 31.37 22.72 -0.71
C ARG A 474 30.02 23.42 -0.62
N MET A 475 29.07 22.83 0.11
CA MET A 475 27.74 23.39 0.32
C MET A 475 27.75 24.80 0.95
N ILE A 476 28.81 25.17 1.68
CA ILE A 476 28.99 26.52 2.23
C ILE A 476 29.37 27.56 1.16
N GLY A 477 29.96 27.13 0.04
CA GLY A 477 30.46 28.00 -1.03
C GLY A 477 29.39 28.83 -1.72
N ASN A 478 29.83 29.72 -2.63
CA ASN A 478 28.93 30.57 -3.40
C ASN A 478 28.40 29.81 -4.64
N TRP A 479 27.09 29.54 -4.65
CA TRP A 479 26.41 28.82 -5.73
C TRP A 479 25.87 29.72 -6.84
N VAL A 480 26.01 31.03 -6.71
CA VAL A 480 25.40 32.04 -7.59
C VAL A 480 26.37 33.16 -7.95
N ALA A 481 27.69 32.91 -7.94
CA ALA A 481 28.68 33.92 -8.30
C ALA A 481 28.35 34.55 -9.68
N PRO A 482 28.53 35.87 -9.88
CA PRO A 482 29.21 36.82 -8.98
C PRO A 482 28.30 37.41 -7.90
N TYR A 483 27.04 36.99 -7.82
CA TYR A 483 26.09 37.45 -6.81
C TYR A 483 26.44 36.87 -5.44
N GLU A 484 26.18 37.61 -4.37
CA GLU A 484 26.39 37.18 -2.99
C GLU A 484 25.05 37.16 -2.26
N MET A 485 24.52 35.97 -1.96
CA MET A 485 23.19 35.82 -1.36
C MET A 485 23.03 36.58 -0.04
N GLU A 486 24.11 36.94 0.64
CA GLU A 486 24.08 37.76 1.85
C GLU A 486 23.63 39.22 1.58
N GLU A 487 23.91 39.73 0.38
CA GLU A 487 23.65 41.10 -0.05
C GLU A 487 22.40 41.20 -0.95
N GLU A 488 21.98 40.08 -1.54
CA GLU A 488 20.89 40.04 -2.53
C GLU A 488 19.51 39.74 -1.92
N ASN A 489 18.47 40.27 -2.57
CA ASN A 489 17.06 40.02 -2.27
C ASN A 489 16.30 39.73 -3.58
N PRO A 490 16.45 38.53 -4.15
CA PRO A 490 15.87 38.20 -5.44
C PRO A 490 14.34 38.29 -5.41
N ARG A 491 13.77 38.71 -6.54
CA ARG A 491 12.34 38.78 -6.79
C ARG A 491 11.93 37.77 -7.86
N PRO A 492 10.67 37.30 -7.86
CA PRO A 492 10.17 36.50 -8.97
C PRO A 492 10.35 37.22 -10.30
N GLY A 493 10.88 36.53 -11.29
CA GLY A 493 11.22 37.04 -12.61
C GLY A 493 12.61 37.66 -12.73
N ASP A 494 13.39 37.78 -11.65
CA ASP A 494 14.78 38.25 -11.75
C ASP A 494 15.64 37.22 -12.51
N GLU A 495 16.31 37.68 -13.57
CA GLU A 495 17.27 36.89 -14.36
C GLU A 495 18.70 37.18 -13.91
N TRP A 496 19.47 36.12 -13.61
CA TRP A 496 20.82 36.23 -13.07
C TRP A 496 21.84 35.64 -14.05
N ASP A 497 22.84 36.46 -14.41
CA ASP A 497 23.96 36.04 -15.27
C ASP A 497 25.05 35.38 -14.41
N ILE A 498 24.82 34.12 -14.04
CA ILE A 498 25.72 33.36 -13.16
C ILE A 498 27.01 32.99 -13.88
N GLU A 499 28.14 33.34 -13.27
CA GLU A 499 29.48 32.97 -13.70
C GLU A 499 29.81 31.55 -13.19
N PHE A 500 29.34 30.53 -13.89
CA PHE A 500 29.53 29.10 -13.55
C PHE A 500 31.00 28.63 -13.45
N PHE A 501 31.97 29.45 -13.88
CA PHE A 501 33.38 29.16 -13.66
C PHE A 501 33.82 29.45 -12.22
N ASP A 502 33.23 30.47 -11.60
CA ASP A 502 33.55 30.93 -10.25
C ASP A 502 32.53 30.46 -9.20
N ALA A 503 31.31 30.11 -9.63
CA ALA A 503 30.28 29.51 -8.77
C ALA A 503 30.51 28.01 -8.51
N GLU A 504 29.93 27.51 -7.41
CA GLU A 504 29.89 26.07 -7.11
C GLU A 504 28.92 25.29 -8.00
N SER A 505 27.87 25.95 -8.52
CA SER A 505 26.96 25.40 -9.53
C SER A 505 27.69 25.16 -10.85
N ARG A 506 27.25 24.16 -11.62
CA ARG A 506 27.91 23.75 -12.87
C ARG A 506 27.28 24.34 -14.14
N GLY A 507 26.05 24.79 -14.04
CA GLY A 507 25.32 25.27 -15.19
C GLY A 507 23.87 25.55 -14.87
N TRP A 508 23.13 25.75 -15.95
CA TRP A 508 21.69 25.84 -15.93
C TRP A 508 21.14 25.22 -17.22
N THR A 509 20.44 24.09 -17.07
CA THR A 509 19.81 23.38 -18.20
C THR A 509 18.32 23.71 -18.38
N GLY A 510 17.73 24.50 -17.47
CA GLY A 510 16.36 24.99 -17.59
C GLY A 510 16.12 25.78 -18.88
N THR A 511 14.90 25.71 -19.40
CA THR A 511 14.55 26.33 -20.69
C THR A 511 13.41 27.35 -20.59
N PHE A 512 12.93 27.63 -19.38
CA PHE A 512 11.88 28.64 -19.14
C PHE A 512 12.27 30.06 -19.60
N SER A 513 13.56 30.41 -19.53
CA SER A 513 14.13 31.72 -19.90
C SER A 513 15.49 31.56 -20.63
N PRO A 514 16.10 32.61 -21.20
CA PRO A 514 17.50 32.58 -21.65
C PRO A 514 18.55 32.53 -20.52
N LEU A 515 18.20 32.92 -19.28
CA LEU A 515 19.10 32.95 -18.13
C LEU A 515 18.47 32.28 -16.90
N PRO A 516 19.29 31.82 -15.92
CA PRO A 516 18.80 31.42 -14.61
C PRO A 516 17.82 32.46 -14.04
N THR A 517 16.58 32.03 -13.78
CA THR A 517 15.49 32.93 -13.40
C THR A 517 14.91 32.51 -12.05
N TRP A 518 14.61 33.48 -11.20
CA TRP A 518 13.89 33.27 -9.94
C TRP A 518 12.38 33.12 -10.17
N LEU A 519 11.76 32.12 -9.58
CA LEU A 519 10.42 31.65 -9.87
C LEU A 519 9.58 31.57 -8.60
N SER A 520 8.33 31.98 -8.66
CA SER A 520 7.32 31.72 -7.61
C SER A 520 6.09 31.11 -8.26
N ALA A 521 5.22 30.48 -7.45
CA ALA A 521 3.97 29.92 -7.93
C ALA A 521 3.13 30.96 -8.72
N ALA A 522 2.97 32.15 -8.15
CA ALA A 522 2.25 33.25 -8.80
C ALA A 522 2.90 33.70 -10.12
N PHE A 523 4.23 33.84 -10.14
CA PHE A 523 4.95 34.25 -11.36
C PHE A 523 4.84 33.22 -12.48
N LEU A 524 4.95 31.93 -12.15
CA LEU A 524 4.80 30.84 -13.13
C LEU A 524 3.40 30.80 -13.72
N GLN A 525 2.37 31.05 -12.90
CA GLN A 525 1.00 31.15 -13.35
C GLN A 525 0.78 32.39 -14.23
N ASP A 526 1.16 33.58 -13.75
CA ASP A 526 0.86 34.86 -14.38
C ASP A 526 1.60 35.06 -15.71
N GLU A 527 2.89 34.71 -15.77
CA GLU A 527 3.75 34.97 -16.93
C GLU A 527 3.96 33.70 -17.78
N GLY A 528 3.96 32.53 -17.16
CA GLY A 528 4.17 31.24 -17.82
C GLY A 528 2.90 30.50 -18.19
N GLY A 529 1.75 30.81 -17.57
CA GLY A 529 0.55 29.99 -17.66
C GLY A 529 0.72 28.59 -17.06
N ILE A 530 1.71 28.43 -16.18
CA ILE A 530 2.10 27.15 -15.57
C ILE A 530 1.53 27.12 -14.15
N ASN A 531 0.63 26.16 -13.89
CA ASN A 531 0.14 25.89 -12.55
C ASN A 531 0.99 24.78 -11.92
N ILE A 532 1.75 25.13 -10.89
CA ILE A 532 2.47 24.16 -10.06
C ILE A 532 1.61 23.73 -8.88
N THR A 533 1.81 22.51 -8.40
CA THR A 533 1.22 22.05 -7.14
C THR A 533 1.70 22.93 -5.99
N VAL A 534 0.76 23.37 -5.14
CA VAL A 534 1.02 24.13 -3.92
C VAL A 534 0.60 23.34 -2.69
N GLY A 535 1.33 23.50 -1.58
CA GLY A 535 1.08 22.75 -0.36
C GLY A 535 2.16 22.96 0.70
N ASP A 536 2.04 22.21 1.79
CA ASP A 536 2.99 22.23 2.92
C ASP A 536 4.35 21.60 2.55
N LEU A 537 4.37 20.72 1.54
CA LEU A 537 5.57 20.14 0.95
C LEU A 537 5.92 20.90 -0.33
N VAL A 538 7.14 21.45 -0.40
CA VAL A 538 7.69 21.97 -1.65
C VAL A 538 8.27 20.80 -2.43
N ASP A 539 7.50 20.28 -3.39
CA ASP A 539 7.86 19.15 -4.25
C ASP A 539 8.66 19.66 -5.46
N PHE A 540 9.99 19.63 -5.38
CA PHE A 540 10.85 20.10 -6.47
C PHE A 540 10.88 19.12 -7.65
N GLU A 541 10.70 17.82 -7.37
CA GLU A 541 10.56 16.76 -8.37
C GLU A 541 9.39 17.07 -9.33
N ALA A 542 8.30 17.58 -8.77
CA ALA A 542 7.15 18.08 -9.49
C ALA A 542 7.39 19.38 -10.27
N ILE A 543 8.05 20.35 -9.65
CA ILE A 543 8.16 21.74 -10.16
C ILE A 543 9.18 21.84 -11.30
N VAL A 544 10.35 21.20 -11.15
CA VAL A 544 11.51 21.42 -12.03
C VAL A 544 11.30 20.99 -13.48
N PRO A 545 10.61 19.87 -13.78
CA PRO A 545 10.26 19.51 -15.15
C PRO A 545 9.37 20.55 -15.84
N GLN A 546 8.45 21.20 -15.10
CA GLN A 546 7.54 22.20 -15.66
C GLN A 546 8.27 23.46 -16.14
N VAL A 547 9.44 23.76 -15.57
CA VAL A 547 10.28 24.91 -15.92
C VAL A 547 11.41 24.54 -16.89
N GLY A 548 11.28 23.37 -17.54
CA GLY A 548 12.00 23.02 -18.75
C GLY A 548 13.35 22.35 -18.54
N PHE A 549 13.58 21.76 -17.37
CA PHE A 549 14.69 20.83 -17.14
C PHE A 549 14.31 19.43 -17.67
N LEU A 550 15.28 18.72 -18.24
CA LEU A 550 15.06 17.38 -18.82
C LEU A 550 15.15 16.23 -17.80
N GLY A 551 15.58 16.55 -16.58
CA GLY A 551 15.70 15.63 -15.46
C GLY A 551 15.85 16.43 -14.18
N THR A 552 15.58 15.76 -13.07
CA THR A 552 15.63 16.29 -11.71
C THR A 552 16.93 15.90 -11.00
N ASP A 553 17.61 14.89 -11.53
CA ASP A 553 18.93 14.43 -11.15
C ASP A 553 20.03 15.51 -11.20
N ASN A 554 20.79 15.63 -10.12
CA ASN A 554 21.89 16.54 -9.88
C ASN A 554 21.52 18.01 -10.07
N ILE A 555 20.41 18.43 -9.47
CA ILE A 555 19.97 19.83 -9.42
C ILE A 555 20.06 20.38 -7.98
N LEU A 556 20.32 21.67 -7.86
CA LEU A 556 20.23 22.46 -6.63
C LEU A 556 19.03 23.41 -6.73
N ALA A 557 18.17 23.41 -5.72
CA ALA A 557 17.16 24.43 -5.50
C ALA A 557 17.68 25.42 -4.46
N ILE A 558 17.64 26.71 -4.79
CA ILE A 558 17.86 27.82 -3.87
C ILE A 558 16.53 28.53 -3.71
N ALA A 559 15.96 28.52 -2.51
CA ALA A 559 14.67 29.11 -2.22
C ALA A 559 14.79 30.20 -1.15
N THR A 560 14.09 31.32 -1.33
CA THR A 560 14.04 32.41 -0.36
C THR A 560 12.62 32.67 0.08
N THR A 561 12.45 32.96 1.36
CA THR A 561 11.21 33.47 1.95
C THR A 561 11.54 34.45 3.08
N TYR A 562 10.52 35.13 3.60
CA TYR A 562 10.68 36.20 4.58
C TYR A 562 9.71 36.00 5.74
N VAL A 563 10.19 36.23 6.96
CA VAL A 563 9.40 36.12 8.19
C VAL A 563 9.58 37.39 9.00
N GLU A 564 8.49 38.02 9.42
CA GLU A 564 8.49 39.22 10.23
C GLU A 564 8.34 38.88 11.72
N ASN A 565 9.36 39.25 12.51
CA ASN A 565 9.21 39.34 13.96
C ASN A 565 8.56 40.69 14.28
N THR A 566 7.29 40.67 14.69
CA THR A 566 6.49 41.87 14.95
C THR A 566 6.78 42.49 16.33
N THR A 567 7.61 41.82 17.14
CA THR A 567 7.97 42.31 18.47
C THR A 567 9.15 43.29 18.44
N ASP A 568 9.28 44.10 19.49
CA ASP A 568 10.39 45.04 19.63
C ASP A 568 11.71 44.39 20.12
N ALA A 569 11.76 43.06 20.25
CA ALA A 569 12.92 42.32 20.76
C ALA A 569 13.26 41.12 19.87
N PRO A 570 14.52 40.63 19.88
CA PRO A 570 14.85 39.41 19.15
C PRO A 570 14.03 38.21 19.66
N LEU A 571 13.42 37.49 18.74
CA LEU A 571 12.62 36.30 19.01
C LEU A 571 13.47 35.05 18.74
N ARG A 572 13.55 34.17 19.74
CA ARG A 572 14.22 32.87 19.59
C ARG A 572 13.24 31.86 19.04
N VAL A 573 13.64 31.21 17.97
CA VAL A 573 12.85 30.18 17.30
C VAL A 573 13.71 28.94 17.09
N GLU A 574 13.06 27.81 16.84
CA GLU A 574 13.69 26.63 16.30
C GLU A 574 13.24 26.45 14.84
N VAL A 575 14.22 26.38 13.93
CA VAL A 575 13.99 26.04 12.54
C VAL A 575 13.87 24.53 12.43
N CYS A 576 12.68 24.08 12.03
CA CYS A 576 12.37 22.71 11.74
C CYS A 576 12.58 22.45 10.24
N THR A 577 13.35 21.42 9.88
CA THR A 577 13.61 21.05 8.49
C THR A 577 13.33 19.57 8.25
N ALA A 578 12.77 19.26 7.09
CA ALA A 578 12.81 17.94 6.48
C ALA A 578 13.13 18.11 4.99
N SER A 579 13.94 17.23 4.41
CA SER A 579 14.28 17.24 2.99
C SER A 579 14.52 15.84 2.49
N ASP A 580 14.17 15.60 1.24
CA ASP A 580 14.84 14.56 0.47
C ASP A 580 16.25 15.05 0.16
N ASP A 581 17.23 14.18 0.33
CA ASP A 581 18.66 14.46 0.27
C ASP A 581 19.11 15.63 1.19
N SER A 582 20.09 16.41 0.74
CA SER A 582 20.83 17.36 1.54
C SER A 582 20.17 18.73 1.60
N VAL A 583 20.29 19.39 2.76
CA VAL A 583 19.72 20.73 2.98
C VAL A 583 20.67 21.64 3.74
N ARG A 584 20.65 22.93 3.38
CA ARG A 584 21.26 24.02 4.12
C ARG A 584 20.23 25.13 4.30
N ILE A 585 20.07 25.61 5.54
CA ILE A 585 19.21 26.75 5.86
C ILE A 585 20.04 27.85 6.49
N ASP A 586 19.88 29.05 5.95
CA ASP A 586 20.45 30.28 6.49
C ASP A 586 19.32 31.22 6.94
N VAL A 587 19.44 31.79 8.14
CA VAL A 587 18.54 32.82 8.67
C VAL A 587 19.33 34.10 8.85
N ASN A 588 18.95 35.17 8.15
CA ASN A 588 19.70 36.43 8.09
C ASN A 588 21.20 36.24 7.82
N ASN A 589 21.52 35.38 6.85
CA ASN A 589 22.89 35.05 6.43
C ASN A 589 23.69 34.22 7.46
N VAL A 590 23.08 33.81 8.56
CA VAL A 590 23.70 32.88 9.52
C VAL A 590 23.27 31.47 9.16
N ASN A 591 24.24 30.59 8.91
CA ASN A 591 23.94 29.18 8.71
C ASN A 591 23.41 28.53 10.00
N VAL A 592 22.18 28.02 9.94
CA VAL A 592 21.46 27.41 11.07
C VAL A 592 21.43 25.88 10.93
N THR A 593 21.21 25.40 9.70
CA THR A 593 21.20 23.97 9.37
C THR A 593 22.14 23.72 8.19
N LEU A 594 22.93 22.65 8.26
CA LEU A 594 23.76 22.15 7.16
C LEU A 594 23.87 20.64 7.28
N VAL A 595 23.17 19.91 6.41
CA VAL A 595 23.16 18.46 6.37
C VAL A 595 23.54 17.99 4.98
N SER A 596 24.65 17.27 4.91
CA SER A 596 25.15 16.59 3.72
C SER A 596 24.89 15.10 3.86
N ALA A 597 23.75 14.64 3.35
CA ALA A 597 23.32 13.23 3.44
C ALA A 597 22.34 12.91 2.31
N CYS A 598 22.47 11.70 1.76
CA CYS A 598 21.48 11.11 0.86
C CYS A 598 20.44 10.38 1.70
N ARG A 599 19.19 10.79 1.64
CA ARG A 599 18.14 10.35 2.59
C ARG A 599 16.76 10.69 2.05
N GLY A 600 15.74 9.92 2.41
CA GLY A 600 14.34 10.29 2.15
C GLY A 600 13.84 11.43 3.05
N SER A 601 12.82 12.13 2.56
CA SER A 601 12.10 13.14 3.35
C SER A 601 11.24 12.50 4.44
N ALA A 602 11.22 13.12 5.62
CA ALA A 602 10.38 12.66 6.73
C ALA A 602 9.10 13.49 6.83
N ALA A 603 8.06 12.87 7.36
CA ALA A 603 6.77 13.52 7.61
C ALA A 603 6.83 14.73 8.56
N ASN A 604 7.80 14.75 9.48
CA ASN A 604 7.98 15.78 10.49
C ASN A 604 9.45 16.21 10.52
N CYS A 605 9.84 17.11 11.43
CA CYS A 605 11.21 17.61 11.54
C CYS A 605 12.24 16.47 11.57
N GLN A 606 13.14 16.44 10.57
CA GLN A 606 14.37 15.66 10.62
C GLN A 606 15.42 16.39 11.47
N GLU A 607 15.49 17.72 11.32
CA GLU A 607 16.29 18.57 12.17
C GLU A 607 15.47 19.66 12.84
N THR A 608 15.93 20.05 14.02
CA THR A 608 15.47 21.23 14.74
C THR A 608 16.71 21.99 15.22
N ARG A 609 16.83 23.27 14.86
CA ARG A 609 18.01 24.10 15.14
C ARG A 609 17.60 25.50 15.59
N CYS A 610 18.22 26.01 16.67
CA CYS A 610 17.93 27.35 17.15
C CYS A 610 18.33 28.42 16.12
N ALA A 611 17.46 29.40 15.93
CA ALA A 611 17.75 30.65 15.23
C ALA A 611 17.22 31.85 16.03
N GLU A 612 17.61 33.06 15.61
CA GLU A 612 17.11 34.31 16.18
C GLU A 612 16.54 35.18 15.06
N LEU A 613 15.27 35.54 15.20
CA LEU A 613 14.60 36.53 14.34
C LEU A 613 14.76 37.90 15.00
N VAL A 614 15.48 38.81 14.35
CA VAL A 614 15.59 40.20 14.83
C VAL A 614 14.28 40.95 14.58
N PRO A 615 13.97 42.03 15.33
CA PRO A 615 12.78 42.85 15.08
C PRO A 615 12.66 43.28 13.61
N GLY A 616 11.48 43.10 13.02
CA GLY A 616 11.19 43.35 11.61
C GLY A 616 11.37 42.12 10.72
N VAL A 617 11.60 42.35 9.43
CA VAL A 617 11.66 41.30 8.40
C VAL A 617 13.01 40.58 8.42
N ASN A 618 12.95 39.25 8.47
CA ASN A 618 14.08 38.33 8.46
C ASN A 618 14.05 37.50 7.18
N LYS A 619 15.21 37.26 6.56
CA LYS A 619 15.32 36.43 5.36
C LYS A 619 15.68 35.00 5.74
N ILE A 620 14.96 34.04 5.18
CA ILE A 620 15.30 32.62 5.23
C ILE A 620 15.71 32.18 3.82
N THR A 621 16.90 31.62 3.69
CA THR A 621 17.38 31.02 2.44
C THR A 621 17.59 29.53 2.65
N ALA A 622 16.92 28.72 1.82
CA ALA A 622 17.08 27.29 1.76
C ALA A 622 17.88 26.89 0.51
N TYR A 623 18.75 25.92 0.67
CA TYR A 623 19.46 25.26 -0.42
C TYR A 623 19.19 23.76 -0.26
N VAL A 624 18.70 23.11 -1.32
CA VAL A 624 18.34 21.69 -1.31
C VAL A 624 18.96 21.02 -2.51
N TRP A 625 19.79 20.00 -2.28
CA TRP A 625 20.52 19.29 -3.33
C TRP A 625 19.88 17.96 -3.59
N GLU A 626 19.71 17.65 -4.86
CA GLU A 626 19.25 16.36 -5.36
C GLU A 626 20.46 15.56 -5.89
N GLY A 627 20.45 14.22 -5.77
CA GLY A 627 21.30 13.40 -6.64
C GLY A 627 20.80 11.99 -6.98
N GLY A 628 19.50 11.78 -6.95
CA GLY A 628 18.76 10.61 -7.40
C GLY A 628 17.65 10.24 -6.42
N GLY A 629 16.43 10.03 -6.92
CA GLY A 629 15.28 9.62 -6.12
C GLY A 629 14.21 10.71 -6.08
N GLY A 630 13.59 10.93 -4.92
CA GLY A 630 12.68 12.06 -4.74
C GLY A 630 13.44 13.35 -4.42
N TRP A 631 12.76 14.49 -4.54
CA TRP A 631 13.37 15.78 -4.25
C TRP A 631 12.37 16.81 -3.74
N ASN A 632 12.48 17.16 -2.46
CA ASN A 632 11.52 18.05 -1.80
C ASN A 632 12.08 18.66 -0.51
N MET A 633 11.33 19.62 0.07
CA MET A 633 11.60 20.12 1.41
C MET A 633 10.33 20.52 2.19
N ARG A 634 10.46 20.53 3.52
CA ARG A 634 9.57 21.19 4.48
C ARG A 634 10.38 22.06 5.43
N ILE A 635 9.94 23.30 5.63
CA ILE A 635 10.55 24.24 6.57
C ILE A 635 9.45 24.90 7.38
N GLY A 636 9.61 24.87 8.69
CA GLY A 636 8.68 25.47 9.65
C GLY A 636 9.43 26.09 10.82
N LEU A 637 8.74 26.92 11.58
CA LEU A 637 9.28 27.56 12.79
C LEU A 637 8.54 27.07 14.03
N ARG A 638 9.29 26.90 15.11
CA ARG A 638 8.75 26.60 16.43
C ARG A 638 9.23 27.62 17.45
N ASP A 639 8.44 27.86 18.47
CA ASP A 639 8.86 28.67 19.61
C ASP A 639 9.89 27.91 20.47
N GLN A 640 10.40 28.56 21.52
CA GLN A 640 11.36 27.97 22.47
C GLN A 640 10.81 26.78 23.29
N ASN A 641 9.51 26.52 23.24
CA ASN A 641 8.85 25.39 23.89
C ASN A 641 8.54 24.25 22.89
N GLY A 642 8.92 24.41 21.62
CA GLY A 642 8.65 23.47 20.53
C GLY A 642 7.23 23.57 19.95
N LEU A 643 6.47 24.61 20.32
CA LEU A 643 5.14 24.88 19.76
C LEU A 643 5.29 25.42 18.34
N ILE A 644 4.47 24.91 17.43
CA ILE A 644 4.44 25.34 16.03
C ILE A 644 4.03 26.80 15.94
N LEU A 645 4.78 27.58 15.16
CA LEU A 645 4.45 28.95 14.80
C LEU A 645 3.75 28.95 13.44
N THR A 646 2.61 29.64 13.37
CA THR A 646 1.77 29.82 12.17
C THR A 646 1.45 31.30 11.98
N ASP A 647 0.79 31.63 10.88
CA ASP A 647 0.33 33.01 10.58
C ASP A 647 -0.69 33.56 11.61
N THR A 648 -1.18 32.72 12.52
CA THR A 648 -2.11 33.13 13.60
C THR A 648 -1.39 33.63 14.85
N ASN A 649 -0.07 33.43 14.95
CA ASN A 649 0.71 33.90 16.10
C ASN A 649 0.90 35.43 16.05
N GLU A 650 0.60 36.15 17.12
CA GLU A 650 0.70 37.62 17.14
C GLU A 650 2.15 38.15 16.99
N ASP A 651 3.13 37.36 17.41
CA ASP A 651 4.55 37.75 17.50
C ASP A 651 5.34 37.49 16.20
N VAL A 652 4.78 36.74 15.24
CA VAL A 652 5.45 36.31 14.00
C VAL A 652 4.44 36.27 12.84
N VAL A 653 4.81 36.86 11.71
CA VAL A 653 4.04 36.84 10.45
C VAL A 653 4.90 36.34 9.31
#